data_AF-A0A9N8Z8Z1-F1
#
_entry.id   AF-A0A9N8Z8Z1-F1
#
_cell.length_a   1.000
_cell.length_b   1.000
_cell.length_c   1.000
_cell.angle_alpha   90.00
_cell.angle_beta   90.00
_cell.angle_gamma   90.00
#
_symmetry.space_group_name_H-M   'P 1'
#
loop_
_entity.id
_entity.type
_entity.pdbx_description
1 polymer ?
#
loop_
_entity_poly.entity_id
_entity_poly.type
_entity_poly.pdbx_seq_one_letter_code
_entity_poly.pdbx_strand_id
1 'polypeptide(L)'
;MDENMPCVKIKLCEKNHPKLIEAVRHVKRAKKCVLITGAGISCSGGIPDFRSSDGLYNLIASKYPGTFSKGKDLFDANLLHSDTSRRGFYEFMGLLKEFILNAHPTATHLFMKKLHDVGKLVRVYTQNIDNLEECVGLNVKWMVNSKCAKVVQLHGTMQMVKCTYCTESFPFTEEYCEVYKQGGAPSCPACEAREETRRKQGKRRHAVGLLKPSILLYGDSHPLGIQIGQLAAKDEERLDCLIILGTSLRIPGVKALIRRFARAVHARNGKVILVNATDVAKKEWDGIIDYEVVGTSDEWVALVEKELEKKESTRMKKLNERRKEREMKGGRRRKERLGVRSILNARRKKGINSDMKKGRFEALKLNSGNRKRFHKKSMRVRVQDDESENACSSSSVYDSVDTVETDDLSDAKTIMSEDDERKLEVRVNVEVMSRLTDTSSLSELSDVSDSELSDTESCSEMGRVIVEIEENRNIMYLSEKRCVKSCMGMANSNPIGSCVQSDEETDAKSSDGEVKRYNGRGRKRKAIGLLKEQFKVVKKVTMIESEKREIGNPRRSARLLLRRGNQQLACQAGLEILKQGGNAADAAVAVAAALNVTEPASTGIGGDCFCLYYDATTKRVNALNGSGRSPKNLTLSHVRKSISDQKACHIPFTNINAVTVPGAAAGWVDTIEWFGSGRVSLADALRPAIELAEHGFGVAEISAKMWQENEHLLRTCSAHGVDMLLDGRAPRTGEIMRMPKLARTFRELAEKGKDGFYKGRIAEAIVELIQSKGGVMTLEDLAAHTSTRVEPISIDYKGVRVWECPPNGQGLTALMALGILSELQSKGKIPPLTEMRHNSGEYLHAIIESLRLAFADTRYYVSDPEVVHVPVEELLSEHYLAKRAEVFDPEKASYIEKGSPSIGSDTVYFSVVDDYGNACSFIAAVPKDCGFSLQCRGSGFVLQEGHPNCVAPSKRPYHTIIPSLVTKHDELWVCFGVMGGDMQPQGHVQVFLNLLEFGFSPQIALDAPRIRLAPGNDKADEQSYCVCVEESIDEEAGSKLRELGHRVKVITGWERAMFGRGQVVQLIKNRKGDRLWAAGSDFRGDGCALGW
;
A
#
# COMPACT_ATOMS: atom_id res chain seq x y z
N MET A 1 -40.30 5.72 -4.21
CA MET A 1 -40.80 4.54 -4.93
C MET A 1 -41.40 3.65 -3.87
N ASP A 2 -42.50 2.95 -4.13
CA ASP A 2 -43.12 2.10 -3.12
C ASP A 2 -42.27 0.84 -2.91
N GLU A 3 -41.57 0.77 -1.78
CA GLU A 3 -40.63 -0.33 -1.46
C GLU A 3 -41.33 -1.67 -1.14
N ASN A 4 -42.67 -1.69 -1.19
CA ASN A 4 -43.54 -2.83 -0.87
C ASN A 4 -44.24 -3.46 -2.09
N MET A 5 -43.82 -3.16 -3.34
CA MET A 5 -44.40 -3.84 -4.51
C MET A 5 -43.82 -5.27 -4.65
N PRO A 6 -44.66 -6.33 -4.61
CA PRO A 6 -44.18 -7.72 -4.60
C PRO A 6 -43.69 -8.17 -5.98
N CYS A 7 -42.72 -9.10 -5.99
CA CYS A 7 -42.15 -9.66 -7.21
C CYS A 7 -43.19 -10.47 -8.01
N VAL A 8 -43.28 -10.25 -9.33
CA VAL A 8 -44.21 -10.99 -10.20
C VAL A 8 -43.58 -12.32 -10.62
N LYS A 9 -43.92 -13.40 -9.91
CA LYS A 9 -43.54 -14.78 -10.29
C LYS A 9 -44.38 -15.30 -11.47
N ILE A 10 -43.74 -15.98 -12.42
CA ILE A 10 -44.35 -16.48 -13.67
C ILE A 10 -43.69 -17.81 -14.07
N LYS A 11 -44.44 -18.79 -14.60
CA LYS A 11 -43.89 -20.06 -15.11
C LYS A 11 -43.70 -20.03 -16.64
N LEU A 12 -42.58 -20.56 -17.14
CA LEU A 12 -42.26 -20.60 -18.58
C LEU A 12 -43.18 -21.50 -19.43
N CYS A 13 -43.84 -22.49 -18.82
CA CYS A 13 -44.84 -23.32 -19.50
C CYS A 13 -46.07 -22.51 -19.97
N GLU A 14 -46.40 -21.41 -19.28
CA GLU A 14 -47.51 -20.51 -19.61
C GLU A 14 -47.10 -19.51 -20.70
N LYS A 15 -46.73 -20.02 -21.88
CA LYS A 15 -46.09 -19.25 -22.98
C LYS A 15 -46.89 -18.03 -23.50
N ASN A 16 -48.18 -17.93 -23.16
CA ASN A 16 -49.06 -16.81 -23.50
C ASN A 16 -49.36 -15.86 -22.32
N HIS A 17 -48.80 -16.08 -21.12
CA HIS A 17 -49.14 -15.30 -19.92
C HIS A 17 -48.84 -13.80 -20.11
N PRO A 18 -49.79 -12.87 -19.86
CA PRO A 18 -49.64 -11.46 -20.22
C PRO A 18 -48.38 -10.79 -19.63
N LYS A 19 -48.01 -11.12 -18.39
CA LYS A 19 -46.79 -10.61 -17.75
C LYS A 19 -45.49 -11.20 -18.30
N LEU A 20 -45.51 -12.44 -18.82
CA LEU A 20 -44.36 -13.04 -19.50
C LEU A 20 -44.04 -12.25 -20.77
N ILE A 21 -45.09 -11.96 -21.55
CA ILE A 21 -44.98 -11.15 -22.77
C ILE A 21 -44.60 -9.69 -22.43
N GLU A 22 -45.04 -9.15 -21.29
CA GLU A 22 -44.61 -7.83 -20.79
C GLU A 22 -43.09 -7.80 -20.50
N ALA A 23 -42.57 -8.77 -19.74
CA ALA A 23 -41.13 -8.89 -19.46
C ALA A 23 -40.29 -9.03 -20.75
N VAL A 24 -40.72 -9.88 -21.71
CA VAL A 24 -40.05 -9.98 -23.04
C VAL A 24 -40.08 -8.64 -23.79
N ARG A 25 -41.21 -7.90 -23.74
CA ARG A 25 -41.33 -6.56 -24.34
C ARG A 25 -40.37 -5.56 -23.69
N HIS A 26 -40.05 -5.67 -22.40
CA HIS A 26 -39.04 -4.83 -21.75
C HIS A 26 -37.63 -5.11 -22.33
N VAL A 27 -37.17 -6.36 -22.38
CA VAL A 27 -35.87 -6.73 -23.01
C VAL A 27 -35.80 -6.27 -24.47
N LYS A 28 -36.90 -6.39 -25.21
CA LYS A 28 -37.04 -5.93 -26.60
C LYS A 28 -36.98 -4.40 -26.74
N ARG A 29 -37.45 -3.64 -25.76
CA ARG A 29 -37.42 -2.15 -25.70
C ARG A 29 -36.09 -1.58 -25.19
N ALA A 30 -35.43 -2.25 -24.24
CA ALA A 30 -34.18 -1.82 -23.61
C ALA A 30 -33.08 -1.50 -24.62
N LYS A 31 -32.25 -0.48 -24.35
CA LYS A 31 -31.12 -0.05 -25.19
C LYS A 31 -29.77 -0.53 -24.66
N LYS A 32 -29.68 -0.77 -23.34
CA LYS A 32 -28.44 -1.05 -22.62
C LYS A 32 -28.70 -2.01 -21.46
N CYS A 33 -28.37 -3.27 -21.69
CA CYS A 33 -28.59 -4.36 -20.74
C CYS A 33 -27.28 -4.79 -20.07
N VAL A 34 -27.32 -5.07 -18.77
CA VAL A 34 -26.30 -5.88 -18.07
C VAL A 34 -26.90 -7.26 -17.80
N LEU A 35 -26.08 -8.29 -17.95
CA LEU A 35 -26.42 -9.66 -17.56
C LEU A 35 -25.62 -10.05 -16.31
N ILE A 36 -26.28 -10.73 -15.36
CA ILE A 36 -25.63 -11.44 -14.25
C ILE A 36 -25.95 -12.92 -14.38
N THR A 37 -24.93 -13.76 -14.42
CA THR A 37 -25.05 -15.19 -14.76
C THR A 37 -24.47 -16.10 -13.68
N GLY A 38 -24.96 -17.34 -13.63
CA GLY A 38 -24.41 -18.42 -12.82
C GLY A 38 -24.59 -19.78 -13.50
N ALA A 39 -24.06 -20.84 -12.88
CA ALA A 39 -23.85 -22.16 -13.50
C ALA A 39 -25.05 -22.75 -14.26
N GLY A 40 -26.29 -22.41 -13.87
CA GLY A 40 -27.52 -22.83 -14.56
C GLY A 40 -27.69 -22.29 -15.99
N ILE A 41 -26.74 -21.52 -16.54
CA ILE A 41 -26.67 -21.20 -17.97
C ILE A 41 -25.83 -22.20 -18.78
N SER A 42 -25.03 -23.04 -18.13
CA SER A 42 -24.07 -23.97 -18.77
C SER A 42 -24.53 -25.43 -18.78
N CYS A 43 -25.61 -25.76 -18.05
CA CYS A 43 -26.07 -27.15 -17.88
C CYS A 43 -26.47 -27.85 -19.18
N SER A 44 -27.13 -27.14 -20.10
CA SER A 44 -27.45 -27.62 -21.45
C SER A 44 -26.22 -27.74 -22.36
N GLY A 45 -25.05 -27.24 -21.93
CA GLY A 45 -23.79 -27.28 -22.66
C GLY A 45 -22.89 -28.48 -22.31
N GLY A 46 -23.31 -29.35 -21.38
CA GLY A 46 -22.55 -30.54 -20.96
C GLY A 46 -21.85 -30.43 -19.59
N ILE A 47 -21.94 -29.28 -18.91
CA ILE A 47 -21.46 -29.16 -17.52
C ILE A 47 -22.58 -29.62 -16.55
N PRO A 48 -22.40 -30.68 -15.74
CA PRO A 48 -23.45 -31.17 -14.84
C PRO A 48 -23.94 -30.12 -13.85
N ASP A 49 -25.18 -30.26 -13.35
CA ASP A 49 -25.59 -29.50 -12.16
C ASP A 49 -24.80 -29.95 -10.93
N PHE A 50 -24.50 -28.99 -10.06
CA PHE A 50 -23.74 -29.17 -8.84
C PHE A 50 -24.62 -29.60 -7.65
N ARG A 51 -25.95 -29.69 -7.82
CA ARG A 51 -26.92 -29.73 -6.70
C ARG A 51 -28.06 -30.74 -6.85
N SER A 52 -28.22 -31.39 -7.99
CA SER A 52 -29.13 -32.52 -8.17
C SER A 52 -28.73 -33.72 -7.29
N SER A 53 -29.65 -34.68 -7.13
CA SER A 53 -29.39 -36.00 -6.53
C SER A 53 -28.15 -36.68 -7.11
N ASP A 54 -27.98 -36.53 -8.42
CA ASP A 54 -26.95 -37.18 -9.23
C ASP A 54 -25.84 -36.18 -9.64
N GLY A 55 -25.76 -35.05 -8.93
CA GLY A 55 -24.88 -33.93 -9.27
C GLY A 55 -23.43 -34.13 -8.85
N LEU A 56 -22.52 -33.38 -9.48
CA LEU A 56 -21.05 -33.55 -9.34
C LEU A 56 -20.54 -33.44 -7.88
N TYR A 57 -21.26 -32.73 -7.02
CA TYR A 57 -20.96 -32.67 -5.58
C TYR A 57 -21.09 -34.03 -4.88
N ASN A 58 -22.16 -34.80 -5.17
CA ASN A 58 -22.44 -36.05 -4.47
C ASN A 58 -21.46 -37.16 -4.86
N LEU A 59 -20.93 -37.12 -6.08
CA LEU A 59 -19.87 -38.02 -6.57
C LEU A 59 -18.59 -37.92 -5.73
N ILE A 60 -18.26 -36.73 -5.22
CA ILE A 60 -17.09 -36.49 -4.36
C ILE A 60 -17.45 -36.66 -2.88
N ALA A 61 -18.64 -36.24 -2.45
CA ALA A 61 -19.10 -36.44 -1.07
C ALA A 61 -19.23 -37.94 -0.70
N SER A 62 -19.55 -38.81 -1.66
CA SER A 62 -19.58 -40.27 -1.47
C SER A 62 -18.19 -40.92 -1.41
N LYS A 63 -17.18 -40.36 -2.11
CA LYS A 63 -15.78 -40.81 -1.99
C LYS A 63 -15.10 -40.37 -0.69
N TYR A 64 -15.49 -39.21 -0.16
CA TYR A 64 -14.92 -38.64 1.08
C TYR A 64 -16.02 -38.45 2.15
N PRO A 65 -16.62 -39.55 2.65
CA PRO A 65 -17.68 -39.51 3.65
C PRO A 65 -17.24 -38.74 4.90
N GLY A 66 -18.16 -37.95 5.47
CA GLY A 66 -17.88 -37.08 6.62
C GLY A 66 -17.01 -35.84 6.33
N THR A 67 -16.31 -35.78 5.18
CA THR A 67 -15.39 -34.67 4.86
C THR A 67 -16.12 -33.44 4.30
N PHE A 68 -17.16 -33.64 3.49
CA PHE A 68 -17.95 -32.56 2.89
C PHE A 68 -19.43 -32.74 3.20
N SER A 69 -19.98 -31.92 4.10
CA SER A 69 -21.37 -32.03 4.56
C SER A 69 -22.37 -31.26 3.69
N LYS A 70 -21.91 -30.20 3.00
CA LYS A 70 -22.70 -29.34 2.12
C LYS A 70 -21.87 -28.97 0.88
N GLY A 71 -22.52 -28.73 -0.26
CA GLY A 71 -21.87 -28.22 -1.48
C GLY A 71 -21.24 -26.81 -1.39
N LYS A 72 -21.18 -26.20 -0.20
CA LYS A 72 -20.33 -25.03 0.08
C LYS A 72 -18.90 -25.46 0.40
N ASP A 73 -18.73 -26.63 1.01
CA ASP A 73 -17.53 -27.04 1.74
C ASP A 73 -16.37 -27.35 0.77
N LEU A 74 -16.69 -27.90 -0.42
CA LEU A 74 -15.76 -28.02 -1.57
C LEU A 74 -15.28 -26.67 -2.15
N PHE A 75 -15.78 -25.55 -1.64
CA PHE A 75 -15.38 -24.22 -2.08
C PHE A 75 -15.01 -23.32 -0.90
N ASP A 76 -14.86 -23.83 0.33
CA ASP A 76 -14.49 -23.04 1.50
C ASP A 76 -12.97 -22.92 1.65
N ALA A 77 -12.42 -21.72 1.84
CA ALA A 77 -10.97 -21.50 1.81
C ALA A 77 -10.17 -22.37 2.81
N ASN A 78 -10.82 -22.80 3.89
CA ASN A 78 -10.22 -23.66 4.91
C ASN A 78 -9.92 -25.10 4.43
N LEU A 79 -10.49 -25.54 3.30
CA LEU A 79 -10.33 -26.90 2.77
C LEU A 79 -8.88 -27.29 2.44
N LEU A 80 -7.97 -26.31 2.31
CA LEU A 80 -6.56 -26.54 2.00
C LEU A 80 -5.73 -26.98 3.23
N HIS A 81 -6.29 -26.91 4.45
CA HIS A 81 -5.58 -27.19 5.69
C HIS A 81 -5.55 -28.67 6.11
N SER A 82 -6.45 -29.51 5.58
CA SER A 82 -6.45 -30.97 5.82
C SER A 82 -6.15 -31.72 4.52
N ASP A 83 -5.28 -32.72 4.58
CA ASP A 83 -4.89 -33.54 3.43
C ASP A 83 -6.09 -34.24 2.76
N THR A 84 -7.08 -34.67 3.55
CA THR A 84 -8.29 -35.34 3.03
C THR A 84 -9.20 -34.37 2.28
N SER A 85 -9.48 -33.19 2.85
CA SER A 85 -10.30 -32.17 2.17
C SER A 85 -9.57 -31.56 0.97
N ARG A 86 -8.24 -31.43 1.05
CA ARG A 86 -7.40 -30.99 -0.05
C ARG A 86 -7.46 -31.97 -1.22
N ARG A 87 -7.31 -33.28 -0.97
CA ARG A 87 -7.44 -34.33 -2.01
C ARG A 87 -8.79 -34.30 -2.73
N GLY A 88 -9.89 -34.32 -1.97
CA GLY A 88 -11.24 -34.28 -2.57
C GLY A 88 -11.55 -33.00 -3.35
N PHE A 89 -10.96 -31.86 -2.95
CA PHE A 89 -11.01 -30.62 -3.73
C PHE A 89 -10.24 -30.72 -5.06
N TYR A 90 -9.01 -31.23 -5.03
CA TYR A 90 -8.21 -31.37 -6.25
C TYR A 90 -8.87 -32.34 -7.24
N GLU A 91 -9.39 -33.46 -6.76
CA GLU A 91 -10.14 -34.43 -7.58
C GLU A 91 -11.39 -33.80 -8.22
N PHE A 92 -12.21 -33.11 -7.43
CA PHE A 92 -13.38 -32.37 -7.92
C PHE A 92 -13.00 -31.35 -9.00
N MET A 93 -11.89 -30.62 -8.82
CA MET A 93 -11.44 -29.61 -9.78
C MET A 93 -10.86 -30.22 -11.06
N GLY A 94 -10.27 -31.41 -11.01
CA GLY A 94 -9.87 -32.19 -12.19
C GLY A 94 -11.09 -32.66 -12.99
N LEU A 95 -12.07 -33.27 -12.33
CA LEU A 95 -13.34 -33.68 -12.97
C LEU A 95 -14.08 -32.48 -13.58
N LEU A 96 -14.19 -31.37 -12.86
CA LEU A 96 -14.83 -30.14 -13.36
C LEU A 96 -14.09 -29.56 -14.57
N LYS A 97 -12.75 -29.62 -14.59
CA LYS A 97 -11.94 -29.20 -15.75
C LYS A 97 -12.25 -30.06 -16.98
N GLU A 98 -12.43 -31.37 -16.83
CA GLU A 98 -12.82 -32.27 -17.92
C GLU A 98 -14.23 -31.97 -18.46
N PHE A 99 -15.22 -31.73 -17.58
CA PHE A 99 -16.55 -31.30 -18.03
C PHE A 99 -16.50 -29.95 -18.79
N ILE A 100 -15.66 -29.01 -18.36
CA ILE A 100 -15.48 -27.71 -19.04
C ILE A 100 -14.82 -27.89 -20.41
N LEU A 101 -13.84 -28.79 -20.57
CA LEU A 101 -13.17 -29.05 -21.85
C LEU A 101 -14.11 -29.69 -22.88
N ASN A 102 -15.06 -30.52 -22.44
CA ASN A 102 -16.09 -31.13 -23.29
C ASN A 102 -17.34 -30.25 -23.47
N ALA A 103 -17.41 -29.07 -22.83
CA ALA A 103 -18.59 -28.23 -22.84
C ALA A 103 -18.73 -27.36 -24.09
N HIS A 104 -19.98 -27.15 -24.51
CA HIS A 104 -20.34 -26.39 -25.70
C HIS A 104 -21.20 -25.16 -25.31
N PRO A 105 -21.02 -23.98 -25.94
CA PRO A 105 -21.79 -22.79 -25.60
C PRO A 105 -23.29 -22.94 -25.86
N THR A 106 -24.09 -22.69 -24.81
CA THR A 106 -25.55 -22.86 -24.83
C THR A 106 -26.27 -21.73 -25.60
N ALA A 107 -27.58 -21.89 -25.84
CA ALA A 107 -28.38 -20.85 -26.50
C ALA A 107 -28.31 -19.51 -25.74
N THR A 108 -28.24 -19.56 -24.40
CA THR A 108 -28.00 -18.40 -23.55
C THR A 108 -26.70 -17.67 -23.87
N HIS A 109 -25.60 -18.39 -24.11
CA HIS A 109 -24.30 -17.80 -24.48
C HIS A 109 -24.37 -17.11 -25.86
N LEU A 110 -24.95 -17.80 -26.85
CA LEU A 110 -25.18 -17.26 -28.21
C LEU A 110 -26.06 -15.99 -28.17
N PHE A 111 -27.05 -15.94 -27.28
CA PHE A 111 -27.88 -14.75 -27.08
C PHE A 111 -27.10 -13.57 -26.46
N MET A 112 -26.14 -13.82 -25.55
CA MET A 112 -25.25 -12.74 -25.06
C MET A 112 -24.42 -12.13 -26.20
N LYS A 113 -23.91 -12.99 -27.10
CA LYS A 113 -23.21 -12.59 -28.32
C LYS A 113 -24.13 -11.79 -29.26
N LYS A 114 -25.35 -12.25 -29.52
CA LYS A 114 -26.36 -11.52 -30.30
C LYS A 114 -26.71 -10.16 -29.68
N LEU A 115 -26.83 -10.05 -28.35
CA LEU A 115 -27.00 -8.78 -27.63
C LEU A 115 -25.77 -7.86 -27.74
N HIS A 116 -24.56 -8.40 -27.80
CA HIS A 116 -23.36 -7.61 -28.08
C HIS A 116 -23.38 -7.02 -29.48
N ASP A 117 -23.66 -7.85 -30.49
CA ASP A 117 -23.53 -7.47 -31.90
C ASP A 117 -24.60 -6.46 -32.32
N VAL A 118 -25.83 -6.55 -31.78
CA VAL A 118 -26.86 -5.50 -31.94
C VAL A 118 -26.63 -4.26 -31.04
N GLY A 119 -25.51 -4.22 -30.32
CA GLY A 119 -25.08 -3.08 -29.50
C GLY A 119 -25.87 -2.86 -28.20
N LYS A 120 -26.67 -3.84 -27.75
CA LYS A 120 -27.46 -3.77 -26.49
C LYS A 120 -26.63 -4.12 -25.25
N LEU A 121 -25.69 -5.07 -25.34
CA LEU A 121 -24.92 -5.54 -24.19
C LEU A 121 -23.94 -4.48 -23.69
N VAL A 122 -24.10 -4.08 -22.42
CA VAL A 122 -23.11 -3.28 -21.69
C VAL A 122 -21.98 -4.20 -21.23
N ARG A 123 -22.29 -5.17 -20.36
CA ARG A 123 -21.38 -6.21 -19.87
C ARG A 123 -22.15 -7.42 -19.31
N VAL A 124 -21.49 -8.57 -19.25
CA VAL A 124 -21.86 -9.76 -18.48
C VAL A 124 -21.00 -9.78 -17.22
N TYR A 125 -21.60 -10.03 -16.05
CA TYR A 125 -20.90 -10.30 -14.80
C TYR A 125 -21.21 -11.75 -14.40
N THR A 126 -20.24 -12.64 -14.64
CA THR A 126 -20.44 -14.09 -14.59
C THR A 126 -19.87 -14.69 -13.31
N GLN A 127 -20.65 -15.54 -12.65
CA GLN A 127 -20.18 -16.40 -11.55
C GLN A 127 -19.51 -17.67 -12.08
N ASN A 128 -19.51 -17.88 -13.40
CA ASN A 128 -18.94 -19.06 -14.03
C ASN A 128 -17.41 -18.94 -14.14
N ILE A 129 -16.78 -20.11 -14.18
CA ILE A 129 -15.33 -20.29 -14.28
C ILE A 129 -14.96 -21.12 -15.54
N ASP A 130 -15.95 -21.38 -16.40
CA ASP A 130 -15.91 -22.24 -17.59
C ASP A 130 -15.41 -21.51 -18.86
N ASN A 131 -15.43 -20.17 -18.88
CA ASN A 131 -15.07 -19.33 -20.03
C ASN A 131 -15.94 -19.55 -21.30
N LEU A 132 -17.13 -20.15 -21.19
CA LEU A 132 -17.98 -20.39 -22.37
C LEU A 132 -18.44 -19.10 -23.07
N GLU A 133 -18.39 -17.94 -22.39
CA GLU A 133 -18.59 -16.63 -23.03
C GLU A 133 -17.43 -16.25 -23.99
N GLU A 134 -16.20 -16.70 -23.73
CA GLU A 134 -15.04 -16.47 -24.62
C GLU A 134 -15.15 -17.28 -25.91
N CYS A 135 -15.67 -18.52 -25.82
CA CYS A 135 -15.91 -19.41 -26.96
C CYS A 135 -16.89 -18.83 -27.99
N VAL A 136 -17.86 -18.00 -27.57
CA VAL A 136 -18.76 -17.25 -28.47
C VAL A 136 -18.21 -15.88 -28.89
N GLY A 137 -16.94 -15.60 -28.62
CA GLY A 137 -16.25 -14.39 -29.04
C GLY A 137 -16.58 -13.14 -28.21
N LEU A 138 -16.96 -13.29 -26.93
CA LEU A 138 -17.03 -12.15 -25.99
C LEU A 138 -15.67 -11.93 -25.30
N ASN A 139 -15.24 -10.68 -25.25
CA ASN A 139 -13.93 -10.33 -24.70
C ASN A 139 -13.93 -10.41 -23.16
N VAL A 140 -13.22 -11.42 -22.62
CA VAL A 140 -12.97 -11.62 -21.17
C VAL A 140 -11.73 -10.90 -20.63
N LYS A 141 -10.92 -10.24 -21.47
CA LYS A 141 -9.59 -9.70 -21.09
C LYS A 141 -9.68 -8.31 -20.44
N TRP A 142 -10.58 -8.17 -19.46
CA TRP A 142 -10.96 -6.90 -18.80
C TRP A 142 -9.84 -6.25 -17.99
N MET A 143 -8.83 -7.01 -17.56
CA MET A 143 -7.64 -6.49 -16.89
C MET A 143 -6.71 -5.70 -17.83
N VAL A 144 -6.67 -6.02 -19.13
CA VAL A 144 -5.74 -5.41 -20.10
C VAL A 144 -6.34 -4.17 -20.76
N ASN A 145 -7.65 -4.19 -21.08
CA ASN A 145 -8.34 -3.04 -21.65
C ASN A 145 -9.80 -2.96 -21.18
N SER A 146 -10.00 -2.25 -20.05
CA SER A 146 -11.31 -2.07 -19.41
C SER A 146 -12.34 -1.27 -20.22
N LYS A 147 -11.97 -0.69 -21.37
CA LYS A 147 -12.94 -0.09 -22.33
C LYS A 147 -13.56 -1.11 -23.28
N CYS A 148 -12.90 -2.23 -23.54
CA CYS A 148 -13.27 -3.17 -24.60
C CYS A 148 -13.93 -4.46 -24.09
N ALA A 149 -13.68 -4.85 -22.84
CA ALA A 149 -14.16 -6.12 -22.32
C ALA A 149 -15.69 -6.16 -22.08
N LYS A 150 -16.24 -7.34 -22.36
CA LYS A 150 -17.67 -7.65 -22.36
C LYS A 150 -18.08 -8.63 -21.27
N VAL A 151 -17.14 -9.33 -20.66
CA VAL A 151 -17.36 -10.29 -19.57
C VAL A 151 -16.46 -9.94 -18.40
N VAL A 152 -16.99 -10.05 -17.18
CA VAL A 152 -16.27 -9.92 -15.91
C VAL A 152 -16.51 -11.18 -15.11
N GLN A 153 -15.45 -11.94 -14.86
CA GLN A 153 -15.50 -13.14 -14.04
C GLN A 153 -15.45 -12.75 -12.56
N LEU A 154 -16.46 -13.17 -11.80
CA LEU A 154 -16.65 -12.86 -10.39
C LEU A 154 -16.06 -13.92 -9.45
N HIS A 155 -15.74 -15.11 -9.96
CA HIS A 155 -15.17 -16.23 -9.20
C HIS A 155 -13.84 -16.75 -9.77
N GLY A 156 -13.22 -16.04 -10.71
CA GLY A 156 -11.96 -16.46 -11.36
C GLY A 156 -12.16 -17.33 -12.61
N THR A 157 -11.26 -18.27 -12.89
CA THR A 157 -11.27 -19.09 -14.11
C THR A 157 -10.56 -20.45 -13.94
N MET A 158 -11.02 -21.46 -14.69
CA MET A 158 -10.39 -22.79 -14.84
C MET A 158 -9.40 -22.86 -16.03
N GLN A 159 -9.09 -21.74 -16.69
CA GLN A 159 -8.02 -21.67 -17.69
C GLN A 159 -6.62 -21.61 -17.06
N MET A 160 -6.49 -21.16 -15.81
CA MET A 160 -5.22 -20.89 -15.15
C MET A 160 -5.15 -21.54 -13.76
N VAL A 161 -3.98 -22.04 -13.38
CA VAL A 161 -3.62 -22.40 -12.00
C VAL A 161 -2.68 -21.35 -11.41
N LYS A 162 -2.66 -21.21 -10.08
CA LYS A 162 -1.89 -20.22 -9.34
C LYS A 162 -1.19 -20.86 -8.15
N CYS A 163 0.07 -20.50 -7.95
CA CYS A 163 0.87 -20.95 -6.82
C CYS A 163 0.36 -20.38 -5.50
N THR A 164 0.15 -21.24 -4.50
CA THR A 164 -0.24 -20.84 -3.13
C THR A 164 0.86 -20.09 -2.38
N TYR A 165 2.13 -20.30 -2.74
CA TYR A 165 3.29 -19.69 -2.10
C TYR A 165 3.74 -18.40 -2.78
N CYS A 166 4.19 -18.48 -4.05
CA CYS A 166 4.77 -17.33 -4.76
C CYS A 166 3.76 -16.51 -5.58
N THR A 167 2.48 -16.92 -5.62
CA THR A 167 1.39 -16.28 -6.37
C THR A 167 1.52 -16.26 -7.90
N GLU A 168 2.59 -16.85 -8.47
CA GLU A 168 2.77 -16.99 -9.91
C GLU A 168 1.65 -17.81 -10.57
N SER A 169 1.29 -17.48 -11.82
CA SER A 169 0.12 -18.06 -12.50
C SER A 169 0.49 -18.72 -13.83
N PHE A 170 0.03 -19.95 -14.03
CA PHE A 170 0.35 -20.82 -15.17
C PHE A 170 -0.92 -21.30 -15.88
N PRO A 171 -0.88 -21.69 -17.16
CA PRO A 171 -2.00 -22.35 -17.81
C PRO A 171 -2.39 -23.64 -17.06
N PHE A 172 -3.69 -23.93 -16.99
CA PHE A 172 -4.18 -25.21 -16.48
C PHE A 172 -4.11 -26.25 -17.61
N THR A 173 -2.96 -26.94 -17.67
CA THR A 173 -2.63 -28.00 -18.65
C THR A 173 -3.40 -29.30 -18.38
N GLU A 174 -3.36 -30.20 -19.36
CA GLU A 174 -3.90 -31.56 -19.26
C GLU A 174 -3.12 -32.43 -18.25
N GLU A 175 -1.80 -32.31 -18.23
CA GLU A 175 -0.91 -32.90 -17.20
C GLU A 175 -1.35 -32.52 -15.77
N TYR A 176 -1.58 -31.24 -15.50
CA TYR A 176 -2.10 -30.80 -14.21
C TYR A 176 -3.52 -31.35 -13.96
N CYS A 177 -4.34 -31.57 -14.99
CA CYS A 177 -5.68 -32.16 -14.85
C CYS A 177 -5.62 -33.60 -14.34
N GLU A 178 -4.70 -34.41 -14.86
CA GLU A 178 -4.52 -35.81 -14.42
C GLU A 178 -3.95 -35.90 -13.00
N VAL A 179 -3.00 -35.04 -12.63
CA VAL A 179 -2.53 -34.93 -11.23
C VAL A 179 -3.69 -34.54 -10.30
N TYR A 180 -4.55 -33.60 -10.72
CA TYR A 180 -5.72 -33.19 -9.96
C TYR A 180 -6.72 -34.34 -9.77
N LYS A 181 -7.06 -35.10 -10.82
CA LYS A 181 -7.97 -36.26 -10.77
C LYS A 181 -7.50 -37.35 -9.79
N GLN A 182 -6.21 -37.43 -9.52
CA GLN A 182 -5.62 -38.35 -8.52
C GLN A 182 -5.65 -37.77 -7.08
N GLY A 183 -6.34 -36.63 -6.86
CA GLY A 183 -6.33 -35.87 -5.61
C GLY A 183 -4.99 -35.15 -5.34
N GLY A 184 -4.09 -35.13 -6.32
CA GLY A 184 -2.76 -34.54 -6.24
C GLY A 184 -2.77 -33.03 -6.45
N ALA A 185 -1.71 -32.39 -5.96
CA ALA A 185 -1.46 -30.96 -6.16
C ALA A 185 -0.11 -30.81 -6.86
N PRO A 186 -0.05 -30.32 -8.12
CA PRO A 186 1.20 -30.06 -8.81
C PRO A 186 2.05 -29.06 -8.02
N SER A 187 3.36 -29.29 -8.01
CA SER A 187 4.35 -28.32 -7.59
C SER A 187 4.38 -27.11 -8.54
N CYS A 188 4.95 -26.00 -8.08
CA CYS A 188 5.06 -24.77 -8.85
C CYS A 188 6.44 -24.68 -9.55
N PRO A 189 6.51 -24.71 -10.89
CA PRO A 189 7.79 -24.66 -11.62
C PRO A 189 8.65 -23.45 -11.29
N ALA A 190 8.04 -22.28 -11.04
CA ALA A 190 8.79 -21.08 -10.63
C ALA A 190 9.36 -21.20 -9.20
N CYS A 191 8.77 -22.00 -8.31
CA CYS A 191 9.37 -22.31 -7.00
C CYS A 191 10.50 -23.32 -7.15
N GLU A 192 10.28 -24.38 -7.93
CA GLU A 192 11.30 -25.42 -8.17
C GLU A 192 12.54 -24.86 -8.86
N ALA A 193 12.38 -24.04 -9.90
CA ALA A 193 13.49 -23.38 -10.56
C ALA A 193 14.31 -22.49 -9.60
N ARG A 194 13.63 -21.71 -8.73
CA ARG A 194 14.30 -20.90 -7.70
C ARG A 194 14.99 -21.75 -6.65
N GLU A 195 14.38 -22.87 -6.26
CA GLU A 195 14.94 -23.79 -5.26
C GLU A 195 16.16 -24.53 -5.81
N GLU A 196 16.12 -24.96 -7.07
CA GLU A 196 17.27 -25.56 -7.76
C GLU A 196 18.42 -24.56 -7.91
N THR A 197 18.14 -23.29 -8.29
CA THR A 197 19.16 -22.23 -8.27
C THR A 197 19.79 -22.06 -6.88
N ARG A 198 18.99 -22.11 -5.80
CA ARG A 198 19.49 -22.01 -4.42
C ARG A 198 20.31 -23.23 -4.01
N ARG A 199 19.87 -24.44 -4.39
CA ARG A 199 20.56 -25.71 -4.12
C ARG A 199 21.93 -25.73 -4.77
N LYS A 200 22.05 -25.31 -6.04
CA LYS A 200 23.34 -25.14 -6.74
C LYS A 200 24.24 -24.12 -6.04
N GLN A 201 23.68 -23.02 -5.54
CA GLN A 201 24.40 -22.00 -4.77
C GLN A 201 24.65 -22.38 -3.28
N GLY A 202 24.48 -23.64 -2.88
CA GLY A 202 24.71 -24.11 -1.49
C GLY A 202 23.78 -23.50 -0.44
N LYS A 203 22.71 -22.79 -0.84
CA LYS A 203 21.85 -22.02 0.07
C LYS A 203 20.75 -22.92 0.68
N ARG A 204 20.36 -22.61 1.92
CA ARG A 204 19.29 -23.33 2.64
C ARG A 204 18.00 -23.41 1.80
N ARG A 205 17.40 -24.60 1.79
CA ARG A 205 16.20 -24.94 1.03
C ARG A 205 15.00 -24.05 1.37
N HIS A 206 14.19 -23.74 0.38
CA HIS A 206 12.92 -23.02 0.48
C HIS A 206 11.72 -23.94 0.16
N ALA A 207 10.54 -23.58 0.65
CA ALA A 207 9.31 -24.31 0.35
C ALA A 207 8.91 -24.19 -1.13
N VAL A 208 8.66 -25.33 -1.78
CA VAL A 208 8.00 -25.37 -3.08
C VAL A 208 6.50 -25.19 -2.87
N GLY A 209 5.90 -24.20 -3.53
CA GLY A 209 4.46 -23.96 -3.45
C GLY A 209 3.67 -24.90 -4.34
N LEU A 210 2.42 -25.17 -3.96
CA LEU A 210 1.49 -25.99 -4.73
C LEU A 210 0.63 -25.12 -5.65
N LEU A 211 0.22 -25.64 -6.80
CA LEU A 211 -0.68 -24.98 -7.73
C LEU A 211 -2.14 -25.30 -7.38
N LYS A 212 -2.99 -24.29 -7.18
CA LYS A 212 -4.47 -24.43 -7.08
C LYS A 212 -5.15 -23.72 -8.27
N PRO A 213 -6.43 -23.98 -8.62
CA PRO A 213 -7.09 -23.22 -9.68
C PRO A 213 -7.16 -21.73 -9.36
N SER A 214 -7.17 -20.89 -10.41
CA SER A 214 -7.28 -19.43 -10.31
C SER A 214 -8.73 -18.99 -10.07
N ILE A 215 -9.39 -19.69 -9.14
CA ILE A 215 -10.76 -19.48 -8.68
C ILE A 215 -10.77 -18.90 -7.26
N LEU A 216 -11.89 -18.27 -6.91
CA LEU A 216 -12.17 -17.71 -5.60
C LEU A 216 -12.93 -18.70 -4.71
N LEU A 217 -12.50 -18.87 -3.47
CA LEU A 217 -13.15 -19.69 -2.45
C LEU A 217 -13.98 -18.83 -1.48
N TYR A 218 -14.99 -19.40 -0.81
CA TYR A 218 -15.68 -18.74 0.29
C TYR A 218 -14.68 -18.44 1.42
N GLY A 219 -14.57 -17.16 1.77
CA GLY A 219 -13.54 -16.66 2.70
C GLY A 219 -12.39 -15.91 2.00
N ASP A 220 -12.15 -16.15 0.71
CA ASP A 220 -11.20 -15.34 -0.06
C ASP A 220 -11.74 -13.93 -0.32
N SER A 221 -10.92 -12.92 -0.02
CA SER A 221 -11.14 -11.55 -0.52
C SER A 221 -10.91 -11.50 -2.03
N HIS A 222 -11.90 -11.05 -2.80
CA HIS A 222 -11.80 -10.98 -4.26
C HIS A 222 -10.64 -10.06 -4.69
N PRO A 223 -9.56 -10.57 -5.33
CA PRO A 223 -8.29 -9.83 -5.50
C PRO A 223 -8.42 -8.60 -6.42
N LEU A 224 -9.48 -8.55 -7.23
CA LEU A 224 -9.81 -7.43 -8.11
C LEU A 224 -11.14 -6.73 -7.75
N GLY A 225 -11.60 -6.88 -6.50
CA GLY A 225 -12.93 -6.42 -6.06
C GLY A 225 -13.16 -4.91 -6.24
N ILE A 226 -12.13 -4.10 -5.98
CA ILE A 226 -12.15 -2.64 -6.18
C ILE A 226 -12.36 -2.30 -7.66
N GLN A 227 -11.62 -2.98 -8.55
CA GLN A 227 -11.69 -2.79 -10.00
C GLN A 227 -13.08 -3.16 -10.52
N ILE A 228 -13.69 -4.25 -10.03
CA ILE A 228 -15.06 -4.65 -10.36
C ILE A 228 -16.08 -3.60 -9.86
N GLY A 229 -15.91 -3.09 -8.64
CA GLY A 229 -16.77 -2.03 -8.07
C GLY A 229 -16.72 -0.71 -8.85
N GLN A 230 -15.52 -0.31 -9.33
CA GLN A 230 -15.31 0.83 -10.22
C GLN A 230 -15.82 0.60 -11.64
N LEU A 231 -15.87 -0.66 -12.09
CA LEU A 231 -16.31 -1.05 -13.42
C LEU A 231 -17.84 -1.13 -13.50
N ALA A 232 -18.50 -1.63 -12.43
CA ALA A 232 -19.95 -1.55 -12.24
C ALA A 232 -20.46 -0.10 -12.20
N ALA A 233 -19.76 0.79 -11.49
CA ALA A 233 -20.10 2.21 -11.40
C ALA A 233 -20.28 2.90 -12.77
N LYS A 234 -19.48 2.49 -13.76
CA LYS A 234 -19.49 3.04 -15.13
C LYS A 234 -20.62 2.47 -15.99
N ASP A 235 -21.15 1.31 -15.62
CA ASP A 235 -22.31 0.70 -16.29
C ASP A 235 -23.62 1.28 -15.75
N GLU A 236 -23.67 1.57 -14.44
CA GLU A 236 -24.79 2.25 -13.75
C GLU A 236 -25.15 3.60 -14.39
N GLU A 237 -24.21 4.29 -15.05
CA GLU A 237 -24.45 5.50 -15.85
C GLU A 237 -25.48 5.31 -16.98
N ARG A 238 -25.57 4.10 -17.55
CA ARG A 238 -26.18 3.85 -18.88
C ARG A 238 -27.19 2.72 -18.90
N LEU A 239 -27.36 2.01 -17.80
CA LEU A 239 -28.15 0.78 -17.68
C LEU A 239 -29.67 1.05 -17.70
N ASP A 240 -30.42 0.39 -18.60
CA ASP A 240 -31.88 0.46 -18.69
C ASP A 240 -32.62 -0.90 -18.57
N CYS A 241 -31.88 -2.00 -18.38
CA CYS A 241 -32.43 -3.32 -18.05
C CYS A 241 -31.36 -4.22 -17.39
N LEU A 242 -31.74 -4.95 -16.33
CA LEU A 242 -30.90 -5.97 -15.71
C LEU A 242 -31.55 -7.34 -15.94
N ILE A 243 -30.76 -8.30 -16.43
CA ILE A 243 -31.21 -9.69 -16.66
C ILE A 243 -30.33 -10.61 -15.82
N ILE A 244 -30.95 -11.47 -15.02
CA ILE A 244 -30.29 -12.35 -14.06
C ILE A 244 -30.65 -13.79 -14.43
N LEU A 245 -29.66 -14.63 -14.75
CA LEU A 245 -29.88 -15.96 -15.34
C LEU A 245 -29.14 -17.06 -14.56
N GLY A 246 -29.82 -18.17 -14.28
CA GLY A 246 -29.19 -19.43 -13.84
C GLY A 246 -28.40 -19.34 -12.53
N THR A 247 -28.70 -18.39 -11.65
CA THR A 247 -27.94 -18.15 -10.42
C THR A 247 -28.78 -18.35 -9.15
N SER A 248 -28.15 -18.95 -8.15
CA SER A 248 -28.78 -19.23 -6.85
C SER A 248 -28.88 -18.04 -5.89
N LEU A 249 -28.39 -16.85 -6.28
CA LEU A 249 -28.45 -15.61 -5.50
C LEU A 249 -27.84 -15.64 -4.09
N ARG A 250 -27.02 -16.64 -3.75
CA ARG A 250 -26.46 -16.81 -2.38
C ARG A 250 -25.23 -15.94 -2.08
N ILE A 251 -24.42 -15.58 -3.07
CA ILE A 251 -23.12 -14.92 -2.89
C ILE A 251 -23.31 -13.44 -2.46
N PRO A 252 -22.78 -12.98 -1.31
CA PRO A 252 -23.00 -11.60 -0.83
C PRO A 252 -22.56 -10.50 -1.79
N GLY A 253 -21.39 -10.63 -2.43
CA GLY A 253 -20.91 -9.67 -3.42
C GLY A 253 -21.82 -9.57 -4.65
N VAL A 254 -22.39 -10.70 -5.09
CA VAL A 254 -23.36 -10.74 -6.20
C VAL A 254 -24.68 -10.11 -5.75
N LYS A 255 -25.14 -10.34 -4.51
CA LYS A 255 -26.33 -9.67 -3.97
C LYS A 255 -26.16 -8.14 -3.95
N ALA A 256 -25.01 -7.65 -3.53
CA ALA A 256 -24.69 -6.22 -3.54
C ALA A 256 -24.69 -5.65 -4.97
N LEU A 257 -24.08 -6.35 -5.93
CA LEU A 257 -24.05 -5.96 -7.34
C LEU A 257 -25.46 -5.91 -7.97
N ILE A 258 -26.31 -6.90 -7.71
CA ILE A 258 -27.71 -6.93 -8.16
C ILE A 258 -28.49 -5.74 -7.60
N ARG A 259 -28.45 -5.53 -6.27
CA ARG A 259 -29.15 -4.40 -5.61
C ARG A 259 -28.68 -3.04 -6.13
N ARG A 260 -27.38 -2.92 -6.46
CA ARG A 260 -26.79 -1.71 -7.03
C ARG A 260 -27.28 -1.43 -8.46
N PHE A 261 -27.26 -2.45 -9.34
CA PHE A 261 -27.78 -2.32 -10.70
C PHE A 261 -29.31 -2.15 -10.75
N ALA A 262 -30.06 -2.80 -9.87
CA ALA A 262 -31.52 -2.66 -9.78
C ALA A 262 -31.93 -1.19 -9.56
N ARG A 263 -31.34 -0.52 -8.56
CA ARG A 263 -31.57 0.92 -8.32
C ARG A 263 -31.29 1.77 -9.56
N ALA A 264 -30.20 1.50 -10.29
CA ALA A 264 -29.85 2.22 -11.52
C ALA A 264 -30.82 1.94 -12.69
N VAL A 265 -31.41 0.74 -12.75
CA VAL A 265 -32.45 0.36 -13.72
C VAL A 265 -33.77 1.05 -13.39
N HIS A 266 -34.22 0.98 -12.14
CA HIS A 266 -35.49 1.57 -11.68
C HIS A 266 -35.48 3.09 -11.76
N ALA A 267 -34.35 3.75 -11.46
CA ALA A 267 -34.16 5.19 -11.64
C ALA A 267 -34.32 5.66 -13.11
N ARG A 268 -34.33 4.75 -14.09
CA ARG A 268 -34.58 5.03 -15.51
C ARG A 268 -35.89 4.41 -16.03
N ASN A 269 -36.77 3.99 -15.11
CA ASN A 269 -38.02 3.27 -15.40
C ASN A 269 -37.79 1.98 -16.25
N GLY A 270 -36.62 1.38 -16.10
CA GLY A 270 -36.29 0.06 -16.64
C GLY A 270 -36.88 -1.07 -15.79
N LYS A 271 -36.53 -2.32 -16.12
CA LYS A 271 -36.98 -3.51 -15.37
C LYS A 271 -35.87 -4.52 -15.12
N VAL A 272 -35.96 -5.17 -13.96
CA VAL A 272 -35.09 -6.25 -13.47
C VAL A 272 -35.81 -7.58 -13.65
N ILE A 273 -35.19 -8.50 -14.39
CA ILE A 273 -35.78 -9.81 -14.74
C ILE A 273 -34.84 -10.90 -14.24
N LEU A 274 -35.37 -11.81 -13.43
CA LEU A 274 -34.73 -13.04 -12.98
C LEU A 274 -35.29 -14.23 -13.76
N VAL A 275 -34.43 -15.15 -14.18
CA VAL A 275 -34.79 -16.41 -14.82
C VAL A 275 -34.00 -17.54 -14.17
N ASN A 276 -34.70 -18.53 -13.61
CA ASN A 276 -34.05 -19.66 -12.96
C ASN A 276 -34.97 -20.89 -12.94
N ALA A 277 -34.39 -22.09 -13.06
CA ALA A 277 -35.17 -23.33 -13.06
C ALA A 277 -35.72 -23.70 -11.67
N THR A 278 -35.09 -23.17 -10.61
CA THR A 278 -35.50 -23.32 -9.21
C THR A 278 -35.97 -21.98 -8.64
N ASP A 279 -36.98 -21.98 -7.77
CA ASP A 279 -37.39 -20.77 -7.05
C ASP A 279 -36.25 -20.29 -6.14
N VAL A 280 -35.88 -19.02 -6.24
CA VAL A 280 -34.84 -18.39 -5.41
C VAL A 280 -35.26 -17.03 -4.83
N ALA A 281 -36.33 -16.41 -5.32
CA ALA A 281 -36.85 -15.17 -4.76
C ALA A 281 -37.65 -15.40 -3.47
N LYS A 282 -36.97 -15.27 -2.33
CA LYS A 282 -37.56 -14.95 -1.01
C LYS A 282 -37.94 -13.46 -0.94
N LYS A 283 -38.66 -13.07 0.12
CA LYS A 283 -39.00 -11.67 0.47
C LYS A 283 -37.83 -10.66 0.42
N GLU A 284 -36.57 -11.10 0.50
CA GLU A 284 -35.38 -10.21 0.40
C GLU A 284 -35.14 -9.60 -1.00
N TRP A 285 -36.01 -9.90 -1.96
CA TRP A 285 -35.95 -9.46 -3.36
C TRP A 285 -37.20 -8.69 -3.84
N ASP A 286 -38.22 -8.55 -2.99
CA ASP A 286 -39.35 -7.64 -3.27
C ASP A 286 -38.83 -6.19 -3.40
N GLY A 287 -39.50 -5.38 -4.23
CA GLY A 287 -39.00 -4.06 -4.66
C GLY A 287 -37.71 -4.07 -5.52
N ILE A 288 -36.93 -5.16 -5.56
CA ILE A 288 -35.65 -5.26 -6.28
C ILE A 288 -35.80 -5.99 -7.62
N ILE A 289 -36.60 -7.06 -7.67
CA ILE A 289 -36.83 -7.88 -8.87
C ILE A 289 -38.29 -7.69 -9.33
N ASP A 290 -38.48 -7.17 -10.54
CA ASP A 290 -39.83 -6.93 -11.08
C ASP A 290 -40.51 -8.22 -11.53
N TYR A 291 -39.74 -9.13 -12.12
CA TYR A 291 -40.22 -10.38 -12.73
C TYR A 291 -39.31 -11.55 -12.37
N GLU A 292 -39.85 -12.61 -11.77
CA GLU A 292 -39.18 -13.91 -11.65
C GLU A 292 -39.84 -14.90 -12.63
N VAL A 293 -39.02 -15.47 -13.51
CA VAL A 293 -39.43 -16.40 -14.56
C VAL A 293 -38.89 -17.79 -14.22
N VAL A 294 -39.78 -18.70 -13.82
CA VAL A 294 -39.45 -20.06 -13.39
C VAL A 294 -39.37 -20.98 -14.61
N GLY A 295 -38.19 -21.55 -14.85
CA GLY A 295 -37.84 -22.44 -15.96
C GLY A 295 -36.42 -22.18 -16.48
N THR A 296 -36.02 -22.80 -17.60
CA THR A 296 -34.61 -22.74 -18.02
C THR A 296 -34.23 -21.41 -18.70
N SER A 297 -32.95 -21.04 -18.60
CA SER A 297 -32.37 -19.86 -19.26
C SER A 297 -32.55 -19.91 -20.78
N ASP A 298 -32.34 -21.08 -21.39
CA ASP A 298 -32.40 -21.27 -22.85
C ASP A 298 -33.84 -21.19 -23.39
N GLU A 299 -34.85 -21.72 -22.68
CA GLU A 299 -36.26 -21.58 -23.08
C GLU A 299 -36.73 -20.12 -23.06
N TRP A 300 -36.32 -19.37 -22.03
CA TRP A 300 -36.58 -17.92 -21.96
C TRP A 300 -35.89 -17.16 -23.09
N VAL A 301 -34.63 -17.50 -23.37
CA VAL A 301 -33.86 -16.90 -24.46
C VAL A 301 -34.55 -17.14 -25.81
N ALA A 302 -34.95 -18.37 -26.12
CA ALA A 302 -35.68 -18.69 -27.34
C ALA A 302 -37.01 -17.92 -27.47
N LEU A 303 -37.72 -17.67 -26.36
CA LEU A 303 -38.92 -16.83 -26.33
C LEU A 303 -38.60 -15.36 -26.63
N VAL A 304 -37.51 -14.82 -26.06
CA VAL A 304 -37.06 -13.44 -26.28
C VAL A 304 -36.58 -13.22 -27.72
N GLU A 305 -35.80 -14.15 -28.27
CA GLU A 305 -35.28 -14.08 -29.64
C GLU A 305 -36.39 -14.09 -30.69
N LYS A 306 -37.35 -15.02 -30.56
CA LYS A 306 -38.55 -15.10 -31.40
C LYS A 306 -39.37 -13.81 -31.38
N GLU A 307 -39.31 -13.03 -30.30
CA GLU A 307 -39.90 -11.68 -30.24
C GLU A 307 -38.99 -10.59 -30.83
N LEU A 308 -37.67 -10.67 -30.68
CA LEU A 308 -36.74 -9.73 -31.32
C LEU A 308 -36.84 -9.79 -32.86
N GLU A 309 -36.84 -10.99 -33.44
CA GLU A 309 -36.81 -11.24 -34.89
C GLU A 309 -38.09 -10.79 -35.62
N LYS A 310 -39.25 -10.90 -34.98
CA LYS A 310 -40.52 -10.31 -35.49
C LYS A 310 -40.38 -8.81 -35.81
N LYS A 311 -39.51 -8.09 -35.08
CA LYS A 311 -39.25 -6.66 -35.32
C LYS A 311 -38.44 -6.44 -36.59
N GLU A 312 -37.53 -7.35 -36.94
CA GLU A 312 -36.66 -7.23 -38.10
C GLU A 312 -37.39 -7.57 -39.40
N SER A 313 -38.15 -8.67 -39.41
CA SER A 313 -39.07 -9.00 -40.52
C SER A 313 -40.05 -7.85 -40.81
N THR A 314 -40.67 -7.28 -39.76
CA THR A 314 -41.57 -6.13 -39.90
C THR A 314 -40.84 -4.85 -40.38
N ARG A 315 -39.61 -4.62 -39.91
CA ARG A 315 -38.78 -3.49 -40.35
C ARG A 315 -38.37 -3.63 -41.82
N MET A 316 -38.06 -4.85 -42.27
CA MET A 316 -37.64 -5.11 -43.64
C MET A 316 -38.80 -5.08 -44.64
N LYS A 317 -40.00 -5.56 -44.25
CA LYS A 317 -41.24 -5.32 -45.00
C LYS A 317 -41.48 -3.81 -45.20
N LYS A 318 -41.45 -3.02 -44.12
CA LYS A 318 -41.59 -1.55 -44.18
C LYS A 318 -40.46 -0.83 -44.94
N LEU A 319 -39.26 -1.41 -45.02
CA LEU A 319 -38.16 -0.86 -45.83
C LEU A 319 -38.37 -1.15 -47.32
N ASN A 320 -38.85 -2.36 -47.66
CA ASN A 320 -39.13 -2.77 -49.04
C ASN A 320 -40.38 -2.10 -49.60
N GLU A 321 -41.43 -1.90 -48.80
CA GLU A 321 -42.58 -1.04 -49.12
C GLU A 321 -42.12 0.38 -49.48
N ARG A 322 -41.26 0.98 -48.65
CA ARG A 322 -40.67 2.31 -48.89
C ARG A 322 -39.69 2.36 -50.07
N ARG A 323 -39.10 1.23 -50.49
CA ARG A 323 -38.36 1.11 -51.76
C ARG A 323 -39.32 1.14 -52.95
N LYS A 324 -40.34 0.27 -52.97
CA LYS A 324 -41.37 0.23 -54.02
C LYS A 324 -42.09 1.56 -54.20
N GLU A 325 -42.42 2.26 -53.11
CA GLU A 325 -42.94 3.63 -53.15
C GLU A 325 -41.99 4.62 -53.85
N ARG A 326 -40.69 4.55 -53.53
CA ARG A 326 -39.67 5.44 -54.09
C ARG A 326 -39.38 5.14 -55.57
N GLU A 327 -39.47 3.88 -55.97
CA GLU A 327 -39.35 3.45 -57.37
C GLU A 327 -40.54 3.97 -58.19
N MET A 328 -41.78 3.80 -57.72
CA MET A 328 -42.97 4.38 -58.36
C MET A 328 -42.91 5.93 -58.44
N LYS A 329 -42.54 6.60 -57.34
CA LYS A 329 -42.41 8.07 -57.30
C LYS A 329 -41.21 8.57 -58.13
N GLY A 330 -40.17 7.76 -58.30
CA GLY A 330 -39.04 8.02 -59.20
C GLY A 330 -39.43 7.90 -60.68
N GLY A 331 -40.23 6.90 -61.04
CA GLY A 331 -40.73 6.69 -62.40
C GLY A 331 -41.50 7.89 -62.96
N ARG A 332 -42.44 8.46 -62.18
CA ARG A 332 -43.18 9.68 -62.56
C ARG A 332 -42.23 10.86 -62.84
N ARG A 333 -41.32 11.18 -61.91
CA ARG A 333 -40.36 12.28 -62.05
C ARG A 333 -39.35 12.10 -63.20
N ARG A 334 -39.10 10.85 -63.63
CA ARG A 334 -38.23 10.55 -64.79
C ARG A 334 -38.93 10.83 -66.12
N LYS A 335 -40.25 10.61 -66.23
CA LYS A 335 -41.04 11.01 -67.42
C LYS A 335 -41.14 12.53 -67.55
N GLU A 336 -41.46 13.25 -66.48
CA GLU A 336 -41.56 14.72 -66.49
C GLU A 336 -40.25 15.39 -66.95
N ARG A 337 -39.11 14.94 -66.42
CA ARG A 337 -37.79 15.49 -66.77
C ARG A 337 -37.33 15.18 -68.20
N LEU A 338 -37.92 14.19 -68.88
CA LEU A 338 -37.65 13.93 -70.30
C LEU A 338 -38.43 14.90 -71.21
N GLY A 339 -39.71 15.14 -70.90
CA GLY A 339 -40.55 16.09 -71.66
C GLY A 339 -40.06 17.54 -71.62
N VAL A 340 -39.54 18.00 -70.49
CA VAL A 340 -38.98 19.37 -70.37
C VAL A 340 -37.66 19.52 -71.17
N ARG A 341 -36.90 18.44 -71.36
CA ARG A 341 -35.56 18.49 -71.98
C ARG A 341 -35.59 18.55 -73.51
N SER A 342 -36.63 18.01 -74.15
CA SER A 342 -36.86 18.18 -75.59
C SER A 342 -37.26 19.62 -75.93
N ILE A 343 -38.17 20.22 -75.15
CA ILE A 343 -38.66 21.60 -75.34
C ILE A 343 -37.51 22.63 -75.24
N LEU A 344 -36.60 22.46 -74.27
CA LEU A 344 -35.44 23.36 -74.12
C LEU A 344 -34.42 23.25 -75.25
N ASN A 345 -34.22 22.06 -75.83
CA ASN A 345 -33.32 21.90 -76.97
C ASN A 345 -33.89 22.52 -78.25
N ALA A 346 -35.21 22.51 -78.46
CA ALA A 346 -35.85 23.16 -79.61
C ALA A 346 -35.64 24.70 -79.63
N ARG A 347 -35.63 25.35 -78.46
CA ARG A 347 -35.48 26.81 -78.36
C ARG A 347 -34.03 27.31 -78.48
N ARG A 348 -33.03 26.43 -78.42
CA ARG A 348 -31.61 26.81 -78.57
C ARG A 348 -31.12 27.00 -80.02
N LYS A 349 -32.01 26.84 -81.01
CA LYS A 349 -31.70 26.94 -82.45
C LYS A 349 -32.06 28.29 -83.11
N LYS A 350 -32.44 29.31 -82.32
CA LYS A 350 -32.54 30.71 -82.77
C LYS A 350 -31.76 31.59 -81.79
N GLY A 351 -30.72 32.26 -82.29
CA GLY A 351 -29.94 33.21 -81.50
C GLY A 351 -30.43 34.65 -81.66
N ILE A 352 -30.10 35.50 -80.68
CA ILE A 352 -30.07 36.97 -80.69
C ILE A 352 -29.23 37.40 -79.45
N ASN A 353 -28.74 38.63 -79.42
CA ASN A 353 -27.52 39.03 -78.69
C ASN A 353 -27.77 40.01 -77.51
N SER A 354 -26.66 40.40 -76.85
CA SER A 354 -26.41 41.68 -76.15
C SER A 354 -27.13 42.06 -74.83
N ASP A 355 -26.33 42.07 -73.75
CA ASP A 355 -25.99 43.25 -72.89
C ASP A 355 -26.72 43.70 -71.59
N MET A 356 -25.97 44.56 -70.86
CA MET A 356 -26.32 45.54 -69.80
C MET A 356 -26.61 45.15 -68.32
N LYS A 357 -25.53 45.23 -67.51
CA LYS A 357 -25.32 46.06 -66.29
C LYS A 357 -26.41 46.29 -65.20
N LYS A 358 -25.97 46.02 -63.95
CA LYS A 358 -26.05 46.86 -62.70
C LYS A 358 -27.39 47.49 -62.22
N GLY A 359 -27.95 46.89 -61.16
CA GLY A 359 -27.77 47.37 -59.77
C GLY A 359 -28.79 48.35 -59.13
N ARG A 360 -28.66 48.51 -57.79
CA ARG A 360 -29.37 49.45 -56.87
C ARG A 360 -30.89 49.21 -56.66
N PHE A 361 -31.53 49.58 -55.54
CA PHE A 361 -31.04 49.85 -54.17
C PHE A 361 -32.13 49.55 -53.09
N GLU A 362 -31.88 50.03 -51.87
CA GLU A 362 -32.58 49.84 -50.59
C GLU A 362 -34.11 49.99 -50.54
N ALA A 363 -34.71 49.24 -49.61
CA ALA A 363 -35.79 49.72 -48.74
C ALA A 363 -35.70 49.06 -47.34
N LEU A 364 -34.92 49.66 -46.45
CA LEU A 364 -35.15 49.57 -45.00
C LEU A 364 -36.33 50.54 -44.67
N LYS A 365 -37.03 50.48 -43.53
CA LYS A 365 -36.60 50.19 -42.15
C LYS A 365 -37.83 50.03 -41.23
N LEU A 366 -37.60 49.74 -39.94
CA LEU A 366 -38.54 49.73 -38.81
C LEU A 366 -39.50 48.51 -38.74
N ASN A 367 -39.85 47.96 -37.57
CA ASN A 367 -39.18 47.84 -36.25
C ASN A 367 -39.98 46.80 -35.44
N SER A 368 -39.52 46.18 -34.34
CA SER A 368 -38.16 45.91 -33.85
C SER A 368 -38.27 44.78 -32.81
N GLY A 369 -37.79 43.59 -33.13
CA GLY A 369 -37.74 42.44 -32.22
C GLY A 369 -36.46 41.65 -32.46
N ASN A 370 -35.45 41.87 -31.63
CA ASN A 370 -34.11 41.29 -31.84
C ASN A 370 -34.16 39.76 -31.58
N ARG A 371 -33.52 38.88 -32.39
CA ARG A 371 -32.08 38.82 -32.77
C ARG A 371 -31.21 38.57 -31.51
N LYS A 372 -30.24 37.66 -31.50
CA LYS A 372 -29.42 37.04 -32.58
C LYS A 372 -29.01 35.63 -32.07
N ARG A 373 -28.87 34.53 -32.85
CA ARG A 373 -28.08 34.26 -34.09
C ARG A 373 -26.57 34.56 -33.90
N PHE A 374 -25.60 33.73 -34.29
CA PHE A 374 -25.54 32.49 -35.08
C PHE A 374 -24.41 31.61 -34.45
N HIS A 375 -24.37 30.27 -34.48
CA HIS A 375 -24.36 29.36 -35.63
C HIS A 375 -23.09 29.47 -36.52
N LYS A 376 -22.20 28.48 -36.46
CA LYS A 376 -21.41 28.03 -37.62
C LYS A 376 -21.24 26.52 -37.56
N LYS A 377 -21.36 25.87 -38.71
CA LYS A 377 -21.41 24.42 -38.87
C LYS A 377 -20.84 24.07 -40.25
N SER A 378 -20.36 22.84 -40.41
CA SER A 378 -19.72 22.29 -41.61
C SER A 378 -18.28 22.74 -41.86
N MET A 379 -17.36 21.78 -41.74
CA MET A 379 -16.71 21.28 -42.95
C MET A 379 -16.56 19.76 -42.83
N ARG A 380 -16.72 19.03 -43.94
CA ARG A 380 -16.49 17.59 -44.04
C ARG A 380 -15.94 17.30 -45.42
N VAL A 381 -14.64 17.00 -45.49
CA VAL A 381 -13.97 16.64 -46.75
C VAL A 381 -14.17 15.15 -47.03
N ARG A 382 -14.13 14.77 -48.31
CA ARG A 382 -14.07 13.40 -48.81
C ARG A 382 -12.95 13.31 -49.84
N VAL A 383 -12.10 12.30 -49.69
CA VAL A 383 -11.34 11.57 -50.72
C VAL A 383 -11.36 10.09 -50.21
N GLN A 384 -11.52 9.00 -50.96
CA GLN A 384 -11.03 8.56 -52.29
C GLN A 384 -9.50 8.39 -52.33
N ASP A 385 -8.89 7.40 -53.01
CA ASP A 385 -9.40 6.26 -53.84
C ASP A 385 -8.61 4.95 -53.51
N ASP A 386 -9.07 3.72 -53.75
CA ASP A 386 -10.24 3.08 -53.12
C ASP A 386 -10.17 1.50 -53.05
N GLU A 387 -9.53 0.75 -53.99
CA GLU A 387 -9.44 -0.76 -53.99
C GLU A 387 -8.11 -1.35 -54.58
N SER A 388 -7.57 -2.47 -54.03
CA SER A 388 -6.84 -3.54 -54.77
C SER A 388 -6.46 -4.78 -53.91
N GLU A 389 -6.36 -5.96 -54.54
CA GLU A 389 -6.13 -7.30 -53.93
C GLU A 389 -4.65 -7.75 -53.90
N ASN A 390 -4.39 -8.94 -53.30
CA ASN A 390 -3.29 -9.90 -53.62
C ASN A 390 -1.83 -9.47 -53.30
N ALA A 391 -0.83 -10.35 -53.10
CA ALA A 391 -0.77 -11.79 -52.73
C ALA A 391 0.61 -12.07 -52.06
N CYS A 392 0.73 -13.01 -51.10
CA CYS A 392 1.42 -14.32 -51.20
C CYS A 392 2.97 -14.32 -51.39
N SER A 393 3.62 -15.44 -51.08
CA SER A 393 5.09 -15.69 -51.00
C SER A 393 5.85 -14.87 -49.93
N SER A 394 6.72 -15.39 -49.06
CA SER A 394 7.75 -16.45 -49.13
C SER A 394 9.01 -16.01 -49.90
N SER A 395 10.26 -16.31 -49.50
CA SER A 395 10.77 -17.09 -48.35
C SER A 395 12.30 -16.96 -48.26
N SER A 396 12.89 -17.20 -47.07
CA SER A 396 14.32 -17.57 -46.86
C SER A 396 15.37 -16.50 -47.31
N VAL A 397 16.62 -16.47 -46.83
CA VAL A 397 17.66 -17.51 -46.73
C VAL A 397 18.71 -17.05 -45.68
N TYR A 398 19.19 -17.98 -44.82
CA TYR A 398 20.53 -18.16 -44.19
C TYR A 398 21.36 -16.90 -43.77
N ASP A 399 22.19 -16.86 -42.71
CA ASP A 399 22.79 -17.85 -41.79
C ASP A 399 23.25 -17.06 -40.51
N SER A 400 23.74 -17.61 -39.38
CA SER A 400 24.06 -18.99 -38.97
C SER A 400 24.09 -19.12 -37.42
N VAL A 401 23.62 -20.27 -36.93
CA VAL A 401 23.99 -21.11 -35.74
C VAL A 401 24.61 -20.50 -34.46
N ASP A 402 24.12 -21.00 -33.31
CA ASP A 402 24.58 -20.76 -31.93
C ASP A 402 25.84 -21.54 -31.48
N THR A 403 26.56 -21.02 -30.48
CA THR A 403 27.10 -21.70 -29.26
C THR A 403 27.49 -20.59 -28.24
N VAL A 404 27.14 -20.55 -26.94
CA VAL A 404 27.08 -21.52 -25.81
C VAL A 404 28.41 -21.58 -25.02
N GLU A 405 28.29 -21.71 -23.67
CA GLU A 405 29.38 -21.87 -22.66
C GLU A 405 30.28 -20.63 -22.36
N THR A 406 30.73 -20.34 -21.12
CA THR A 406 30.24 -20.67 -19.75
C THR A 406 30.85 -19.73 -18.69
N ASP A 407 30.13 -19.57 -17.58
CA ASP A 407 30.50 -19.50 -16.14
C ASP A 407 31.89 -19.03 -15.64
N ASP A 408 31.79 -18.28 -14.52
CA ASP A 408 32.63 -18.21 -13.32
C ASP A 408 34.10 -17.71 -13.33
N LEU A 409 34.27 -16.58 -12.62
CA LEU A 409 35.49 -16.25 -11.88
C LEU A 409 35.58 -17.10 -10.60
N SER A 410 36.74 -17.71 -10.34
CA SER A 410 37.06 -18.34 -9.05
C SER A 410 38.26 -17.67 -8.37
N ASP A 411 38.06 -17.27 -7.11
CA ASP A 411 39.01 -17.08 -6.00
C ASP A 411 40.39 -16.42 -6.19
N ALA A 412 40.68 -15.48 -5.29
CA ALA A 412 41.97 -14.81 -5.16
C ALA A 412 43.02 -15.62 -4.39
N LYS A 413 44.31 -15.29 -4.56
CA LYS A 413 45.38 -15.66 -3.62
C LYS A 413 46.50 -14.62 -3.46
N THR A 414 46.48 -13.95 -2.31
CA THR A 414 47.66 -13.62 -1.47
C THR A 414 48.63 -12.52 -1.92
N ILE A 415 49.50 -12.10 -0.98
CA ILE A 415 50.67 -11.20 -1.05
C ILE A 415 50.34 -9.70 -0.86
N MET A 416 50.89 -8.98 0.13
CA MET A 416 51.72 -9.34 1.31
C MET A 416 51.62 -8.25 2.40
N SER A 417 52.16 -8.49 3.60
CA SER A 417 52.43 -7.44 4.60
C SER A 417 53.64 -7.78 5.48
N GLU A 418 54.67 -6.95 5.39
CA GLU A 418 55.91 -6.88 6.20
C GLU A 418 56.19 -5.35 6.35
N ASP A 419 56.68 -4.79 7.46
CA ASP A 419 57.19 -5.33 8.72
C ASP A 419 56.64 -4.53 9.92
N ASP A 420 56.57 -5.13 11.12
CA ASP A 420 57.40 -4.72 12.26
C ASP A 420 57.37 -5.76 13.40
N GLU A 421 58.45 -5.90 14.18
CA GLU A 421 58.65 -7.05 15.09
C GLU A 421 58.21 -6.83 16.56
N ARG A 422 57.65 -7.90 17.17
CA ARG A 422 58.15 -8.42 18.48
C ARG A 422 57.71 -9.86 18.74
N LYS A 423 58.69 -10.73 18.99
CA LYS A 423 58.53 -12.18 19.23
C LYS A 423 58.66 -12.52 20.71
N LEU A 424 57.96 -13.58 21.14
CA LEU A 424 58.42 -14.52 22.17
C LEU A 424 57.67 -15.86 22.00
N GLU A 425 58.29 -16.95 22.43
CA GLU A 425 58.11 -18.27 21.80
C GLU A 425 57.03 -19.16 22.41
N VAL A 426 56.48 -20.07 21.59
CA VAL A 426 55.69 -21.23 22.03
C VAL A 426 56.51 -22.50 21.82
N ARG A 427 56.51 -23.38 22.83
CA ARG A 427 57.16 -24.70 22.77
C ARG A 427 56.10 -25.80 22.73
N VAL A 428 56.21 -26.70 21.75
CA VAL A 428 55.36 -27.89 21.63
C VAL A 428 55.95 -29.03 22.46
N ASN A 429 55.08 -29.87 23.05
CA ASN A 429 55.41 -31.27 23.32
C ASN A 429 54.16 -32.15 23.23
N VAL A 430 54.36 -33.44 22.97
CA VAL A 430 53.33 -34.46 22.80
C VAL A 430 53.61 -35.59 23.78
N GLU A 431 52.59 -36.07 24.50
CA GLU A 431 52.64 -37.43 25.05
C GLU A 431 51.24 -38.01 25.28
N VAL A 432 51.19 -39.33 25.51
CA VAL A 432 49.99 -40.18 25.58
C VAL A 432 50.25 -41.23 26.66
N MET A 433 49.28 -41.52 27.56
CA MET A 433 48.98 -42.89 28.06
C MET A 433 47.91 -42.98 29.17
N SER A 434 46.98 -43.93 28.96
CA SER A 434 46.32 -44.86 29.91
C SER A 434 45.87 -44.50 31.35
N ARG A 435 44.58 -44.80 31.59
CA ARG A 435 43.99 -45.65 32.67
C ARG A 435 44.38 -45.45 34.15
N LEU A 436 43.35 -45.34 35.00
CA LEU A 436 43.02 -46.17 36.19
C LEU A 436 41.56 -45.77 36.56
N THR A 437 40.53 -46.60 36.27
CA THR A 437 39.88 -47.54 37.20
C THR A 437 39.57 -47.00 38.59
N ASP A 438 38.28 -46.86 38.91
CA ASP A 438 37.74 -47.40 40.16
C ASP A 438 36.28 -47.87 39.97
N THR A 439 35.76 -48.67 40.90
CA THR A 439 34.47 -49.39 40.77
C THR A 439 33.72 -49.55 42.09
N SER A 440 32.44 -49.97 42.03
CA SER A 440 31.51 -50.21 43.15
C SER A 440 30.93 -48.93 43.82
N SER A 441 29.77 -48.95 44.47
CA SER A 441 28.81 -50.05 44.75
C SER A 441 27.38 -49.53 44.98
N LEU A 442 26.37 -50.41 44.83
CA LEU A 442 25.13 -50.60 45.66
C LEU A 442 24.41 -49.33 46.17
N SER A 443 23.11 -49.04 45.94
CA SER A 443 21.82 -49.78 46.05
C SER A 443 20.82 -48.75 46.67
N GLU A 444 19.49 -48.85 46.73
CA GLU A 444 18.47 -49.92 46.68
C GLU A 444 17.25 -49.45 45.83
N LEU A 445 16.44 -50.33 45.20
CA LEU A 445 15.05 -50.76 45.58
C LEU A 445 14.05 -49.63 45.92
N SER A 446 12.75 -49.67 45.57
CA SER A 446 11.88 -50.49 44.69
C SER A 446 10.57 -49.66 44.43
N ASP A 447 9.53 -49.96 43.63
CA ASP A 447 8.80 -51.16 43.18
C ASP A 447 8.04 -50.84 41.85
N VAL A 448 7.88 -51.74 40.86
CA VAL A 448 6.74 -52.69 40.59
C VAL A 448 5.36 -51.98 40.41
N SER A 449 4.49 -52.21 39.41
CA SER A 449 4.33 -53.15 38.25
C SER A 449 3.58 -52.42 37.11
N ASP A 450 3.80 -52.61 35.80
CA ASP A 450 3.76 -53.79 34.90
C ASP A 450 2.37 -54.28 34.41
N SER A 451 2.21 -54.29 33.07
CA SER A 451 1.28 -55.02 32.16
C SER A 451 0.92 -54.15 30.93
N GLU A 452 0.71 -54.62 29.70
CA GLU A 452 0.97 -55.87 28.94
C GLU A 452 0.78 -55.50 27.44
N LEU A 453 1.42 -56.07 26.42
CA LEU A 453 2.62 -56.91 26.28
C LEU A 453 3.16 -56.71 24.82
N SER A 454 4.01 -57.61 24.30
CA SER A 454 4.55 -57.62 22.91
C SER A 454 4.37 -58.99 22.23
N ASP A 455 4.76 -59.10 20.95
CA ASP A 455 5.64 -60.18 20.38
C ASP A 455 5.36 -60.45 18.89
N THR A 456 6.26 -61.07 18.12
CA THR A 456 7.70 -60.83 17.89
C THR A 456 8.07 -61.43 16.52
N GLU A 457 9.00 -60.84 15.79
CA GLU A 457 9.89 -61.63 14.91
C GLU A 457 11.24 -60.89 14.74
N SER A 458 12.23 -61.53 14.12
CA SER A 458 13.65 -61.23 14.39
C SER A 458 14.61 -61.65 13.28
N CYS A 459 15.85 -61.14 13.36
CA CYS A 459 17.05 -61.70 12.71
C CYS A 459 17.13 -61.56 11.16
N SER A 460 18.31 -61.57 10.50
CA SER A 460 19.69 -61.51 11.01
C SER A 460 20.74 -61.20 9.90
N GLU A 461 21.85 -60.57 10.33
CA GLU A 461 23.25 -60.83 9.94
C GLU A 461 23.86 -60.58 8.53
N MET A 462 25.05 -59.94 8.61
CA MET A 462 26.32 -60.17 7.87
C MET A 462 26.48 -59.86 6.36
N GLY A 463 27.68 -59.36 6.00
CA GLY A 463 28.08 -59.09 4.62
C GLY A 463 29.26 -58.10 4.41
N ARG A 464 30.42 -58.28 5.06
CA ARG A 464 31.67 -57.55 4.75
C ARG A 464 32.55 -58.41 3.83
N VAL A 465 33.22 -57.83 2.82
CA VAL A 465 34.55 -58.26 2.32
C VAL A 465 35.15 -57.24 1.32
N ILE A 466 36.41 -56.83 1.59
CA ILE A 466 37.57 -56.60 0.69
C ILE A 466 37.29 -55.95 -0.71
N VAL A 467 37.71 -54.72 -1.04
CA VAL A 467 39.09 -54.16 -1.20
C VAL A 467 39.87 -54.75 -2.39
N GLU A 468 40.08 -53.96 -3.44
CA GLU A 468 41.15 -54.22 -4.42
C GLU A 468 41.70 -52.89 -4.97
N ILE A 469 42.98 -52.88 -5.33
CA ILE A 469 43.70 -51.75 -5.94
C ILE A 469 44.45 -52.30 -7.14
N GLU A 470 44.24 -51.74 -8.32
CA GLU A 470 45.20 -51.92 -9.42
C GLU A 470 45.24 -50.70 -10.35
N GLU A 471 46.34 -50.56 -11.09
CA GLU A 471 46.67 -49.40 -11.90
C GLU A 471 46.60 -49.69 -13.42
N ASN A 472 46.77 -48.61 -14.18
CA ASN A 472 47.64 -48.54 -15.37
C ASN A 472 47.08 -48.92 -16.78
N ARG A 473 47.46 -48.04 -17.73
CA ARG A 473 47.72 -48.24 -19.18
C ARG A 473 46.57 -48.29 -20.23
N ASN A 474 46.35 -47.10 -20.81
CA ASN A 474 46.82 -46.71 -22.17
C ASN A 474 46.53 -47.56 -23.44
N ILE A 475 45.91 -46.86 -24.40
CA ILE A 475 46.25 -46.77 -25.85
C ILE A 475 45.85 -47.93 -26.78
N MET A 476 45.23 -47.57 -27.92
CA MET A 476 45.30 -48.10 -29.32
C MET A 476 44.00 -47.65 -30.05
N TYR A 477 43.93 -47.18 -31.32
CA TYR A 477 44.95 -46.82 -32.33
C TYR A 477 44.30 -46.04 -33.52
N LEU A 478 45.11 -45.51 -34.47
CA LEU A 478 44.77 -45.00 -35.85
C LEU A 478 43.88 -43.71 -35.95
N SER A 479 44.31 -42.57 -36.51
CA SER A 479 44.73 -42.17 -37.90
C SER A 479 43.56 -41.85 -38.85
N GLU A 480 43.54 -40.80 -39.69
CA GLU A 480 44.62 -39.99 -40.30
C GLU A 480 44.28 -38.49 -40.54
N LYS A 481 45.31 -37.62 -40.67
CA LYS A 481 45.38 -36.33 -41.45
C LYS A 481 44.39 -35.18 -41.08
N ARG A 482 44.60 -33.87 -41.32
CA ARG A 482 45.68 -32.87 -41.59
C ARG A 482 44.94 -31.49 -41.60
N CYS A 483 45.45 -30.27 -41.41
CA CYS A 483 46.74 -29.61 -41.08
C CYS A 483 46.42 -28.10 -40.79
N VAL A 484 47.25 -27.21 -40.20
CA VAL A 484 48.37 -27.24 -39.22
C VAL A 484 48.85 -25.78 -38.95
N LYS A 485 49.52 -25.51 -37.80
CA LYS A 485 50.33 -24.28 -37.46
C LYS A 485 49.57 -22.95 -37.21
N SER A 486 50.08 -21.97 -36.43
CA SER A 486 51.39 -21.79 -35.75
C SER A 486 51.32 -20.88 -34.48
N CYS A 487 52.21 -21.19 -33.53
CA CYS A 487 52.97 -20.41 -32.51
C CYS A 487 52.97 -18.84 -32.49
N MET A 488 53.52 -18.11 -31.49
CA MET A 488 53.86 -18.27 -30.03
C MET A 488 54.80 -17.09 -29.61
N GLY A 489 54.65 -16.50 -28.42
CA GLY A 489 55.63 -15.54 -27.81
C GLY A 489 55.60 -14.08 -28.32
N MET A 490 56.31 -13.10 -27.72
CA MET A 490 57.10 -13.08 -26.46
C MET A 490 57.48 -11.62 -26.01
N ALA A 491 57.66 -11.39 -24.71
CA ALA A 491 58.53 -10.38 -24.03
C ALA A 491 58.31 -8.82 -24.09
N ASN A 492 58.17 -8.24 -22.88
CA ASN A 492 58.91 -7.10 -22.27
C ASN A 492 58.68 -5.58 -22.56
N SER A 493 58.90 -4.82 -21.46
CA SER A 493 59.42 -3.43 -21.28
C SER A 493 58.61 -2.16 -21.61
N ASN A 494 58.13 -1.45 -20.56
CA ASN A 494 58.68 -0.19 -19.95
C ASN A 494 59.42 0.88 -20.83
N PRO A 495 59.54 2.17 -20.40
CA PRO A 495 58.73 2.99 -19.45
C PRO A 495 58.67 4.54 -19.77
N ILE A 496 58.26 5.37 -18.78
CA ILE A 496 58.53 6.84 -18.59
C ILE A 496 57.71 7.89 -19.40
N GLY A 497 57.30 8.98 -18.70
CA GLY A 497 56.85 10.28 -19.26
C GLY A 497 56.11 11.17 -18.24
N SER A 498 56.40 12.48 -18.15
CA SER A 498 55.92 13.37 -17.06
C SER A 498 55.75 14.86 -17.45
N CYS A 499 55.00 15.63 -16.63
CA CYS A 499 54.94 17.12 -16.56
C CYS A 499 54.22 17.86 -17.73
N VAL A 500 53.80 19.15 -17.64
CA VAL A 500 53.14 20.01 -16.60
C VAL A 500 52.81 21.39 -17.26
N GLN A 501 51.87 22.20 -16.72
CA GLN A 501 51.61 23.63 -17.10
C GLN A 501 51.02 23.90 -18.52
N SER A 502 50.42 25.06 -18.89
CA SER A 502 50.13 26.36 -18.21
C SER A 502 48.85 27.05 -18.78
N ASP A 503 48.58 28.30 -18.36
CA ASP A 503 47.31 29.07 -18.42
C ASP A 503 47.16 30.08 -19.61
N GLU A 504 46.22 31.05 -19.44
CA GLU A 504 45.89 32.26 -20.23
C GLU A 504 45.09 32.03 -21.56
N GLU A 505 43.89 32.58 -21.79
CA GLU A 505 43.35 33.97 -21.78
C GLU A 505 43.80 34.88 -22.93
N THR A 506 42.82 35.44 -23.69
CA THR A 506 42.78 36.86 -24.12
C THR A 506 41.41 37.21 -24.76
N ASP A 507 41.14 38.51 -24.89
CA ASP A 507 39.80 39.14 -25.01
C ASP A 507 39.58 39.90 -26.35
N ALA A 508 38.39 40.50 -26.51
CA ALA A 508 38.09 41.72 -27.31
C ALA A 508 37.87 41.61 -28.85
N LYS A 509 37.12 42.53 -29.53
CA LYS A 509 35.93 43.36 -29.22
C LYS A 509 35.43 44.07 -30.51
N SER A 510 34.10 44.13 -30.73
CA SER A 510 33.39 45.19 -31.52
C SER A 510 33.76 45.36 -33.03
N SER A 511 33.13 46.20 -33.88
CA SER A 511 31.97 47.11 -33.79
C SER A 511 31.21 47.22 -35.15
N ASP A 512 30.00 47.81 -35.16
CA ASP A 512 29.28 48.59 -36.22
C ASP A 512 29.21 48.12 -37.71
N GLY A 513 28.29 48.55 -38.58
CA GLY A 513 27.15 49.50 -38.49
C GLY A 513 26.27 49.43 -39.78
N GLU A 514 25.17 50.21 -39.86
CA GLU A 514 24.17 50.10 -40.95
C GLU A 514 24.58 50.64 -42.34
N VAL A 515 24.15 49.98 -43.43
CA VAL A 515 23.61 50.64 -44.65
C VAL A 515 22.44 49.83 -45.23
N LYS A 516 21.40 50.52 -45.73
CA LYS A 516 20.17 49.92 -46.32
C LYS A 516 20.11 50.15 -47.85
N ARG A 517 19.70 49.15 -48.66
CA ARG A 517 18.69 49.29 -49.75
C ARG A 517 18.34 47.99 -50.52
N TYR A 518 17.05 47.89 -50.87
CA TYR A 518 16.39 47.20 -52.00
C TYR A 518 17.29 46.47 -53.03
N ASN A 519 16.95 45.28 -53.55
CA ASN A 519 15.62 44.86 -54.03
C ASN A 519 15.50 43.33 -54.26
N GLY A 520 14.30 42.80 -54.52
CA GLY A 520 14.10 41.50 -55.21
C GLY A 520 14.04 40.20 -54.37
N ARG A 521 12.92 39.92 -53.70
CA ARG A 521 12.62 38.58 -53.13
C ARG A 521 11.81 37.73 -54.14
N GLY A 522 12.18 36.46 -54.38
CA GLY A 522 11.24 35.53 -55.04
C GLY A 522 11.74 34.21 -55.67
N ARG A 523 13.04 34.02 -55.99
CA ARG A 523 13.51 32.80 -56.71
C ARG A 523 14.87 32.27 -56.25
N LYS A 524 14.89 31.32 -55.30
CA LYS A 524 15.90 30.24 -55.11
C LYS A 524 15.63 29.41 -53.83
N ARG A 525 14.65 28.49 -53.86
CA ARG A 525 14.54 27.33 -52.93
C ARG A 525 13.83 26.15 -53.60
N LYS A 526 14.56 25.39 -54.42
CA LYS A 526 14.16 24.04 -54.89
C LYS A 526 15.38 23.15 -55.19
N ALA A 527 16.35 23.22 -54.29
CA ALA A 527 17.54 22.37 -54.16
C ALA A 527 18.05 22.54 -52.72
N ILE A 528 18.91 21.64 -52.24
CA ILE A 528 19.38 21.57 -50.84
C ILE A 528 18.22 21.29 -49.86
N GLY A 529 17.76 20.04 -49.92
CA GLY A 529 16.79 19.43 -48.99
C GLY A 529 17.00 17.92 -48.79
N LEU A 530 18.05 17.36 -49.40
CA LEU A 530 18.70 16.10 -49.00
C LEU A 530 19.89 16.49 -48.09
N LEU A 531 20.33 15.58 -47.22
CA LEU A 531 21.21 15.84 -46.05
C LEU A 531 20.50 16.52 -44.86
N LYS A 532 19.45 15.89 -44.32
CA LYS A 532 19.15 16.02 -42.87
C LYS A 532 18.51 14.81 -42.18
N GLU A 533 18.58 13.64 -42.80
CA GLU A 533 18.62 12.35 -42.11
C GLU A 533 19.88 11.60 -42.56
N GLN A 534 20.43 10.74 -41.70
CA GLN A 534 21.67 9.97 -41.87
C GLN A 534 22.94 10.80 -42.18
N PHE A 535 23.68 11.23 -41.15
CA PHE A 535 25.00 10.64 -40.83
C PHE A 535 25.65 11.20 -39.53
N LYS A 536 25.66 10.36 -38.49
CA LYS A 536 26.48 10.31 -37.25
C LYS A 536 25.68 9.41 -36.27
N VAL A 537 25.90 8.09 -36.11
CA VAL A 537 27.08 7.23 -36.37
C VAL A 537 28.25 7.69 -35.49
N VAL A 538 28.76 6.89 -34.53
CA VAL A 538 29.54 5.64 -34.72
C VAL A 538 29.32 4.60 -33.56
N LYS A 539 29.39 3.30 -33.89
CA LYS A 539 29.67 2.09 -33.05
C LYS A 539 28.67 1.51 -32.01
N LYS A 540 28.21 0.29 -32.34
CA LYS A 540 28.12 -0.95 -31.51
C LYS A 540 29.53 -1.36 -30.96
N VAL A 541 29.78 -2.26 -29.99
CA VAL A 541 29.01 -3.36 -29.32
C VAL A 541 29.72 -3.79 -28.01
N THR A 542 29.00 -4.31 -26.98
CA THR A 542 29.40 -5.18 -25.81
C THR A 542 30.66 -4.86 -24.97
N MET A 543 30.90 -5.37 -23.74
CA MET A 543 30.13 -5.91 -22.59
C MET A 543 31.16 -6.04 -21.44
N ILE A 544 30.86 -5.57 -20.22
CA ILE A 544 31.45 -6.09 -18.96
C ILE A 544 30.33 -6.03 -17.91
N GLU A 545 30.24 -7.06 -17.08
CA GLU A 545 29.23 -7.21 -16.03
C GLU A 545 29.67 -6.56 -14.71
N SER A 546 28.71 -6.08 -13.92
CA SER A 546 28.84 -6.01 -12.46
C SER A 546 27.45 -6.03 -11.82
N GLU A 547 27.32 -6.71 -10.68
CA GLU A 547 26.04 -6.87 -10.01
C GLU A 547 25.62 -5.63 -9.22
N LYS A 548 24.39 -5.14 -9.46
CA LYS A 548 23.51 -4.57 -8.43
C LYS A 548 22.08 -4.48 -8.97
N ARG A 549 21.10 -5.05 -8.24
CA ARG A 549 19.68 -5.00 -8.61
C ARG A 549 19.04 -3.68 -8.17
N GLU A 550 19.18 -2.65 -8.99
CA GLU A 550 18.30 -1.48 -8.90
C GLU A 550 16.84 -1.89 -9.14
N ILE A 551 15.91 -1.42 -8.30
CA ILE A 551 14.48 -1.65 -8.49
C ILE A 551 13.93 -0.61 -9.48
N GLY A 552 14.01 -0.95 -10.77
CA GLY A 552 13.60 -0.07 -11.86
C GLY A 552 12.17 0.48 -11.74
N ASN A 553 12.06 1.80 -11.62
CA ASN A 553 10.84 2.59 -11.37
C ASN A 553 9.77 2.45 -12.48
N PRO A 554 8.57 1.94 -12.17
CA PRO A 554 7.40 2.05 -13.03
C PRO A 554 6.42 3.10 -12.49
N ARG A 555 6.40 4.32 -13.07
CA ARG A 555 5.46 5.41 -12.76
C ARG A 555 3.97 4.99 -12.90
N ARG A 556 3.41 4.32 -11.89
CA ARG A 556 1.99 3.90 -11.79
C ARG A 556 1.51 3.93 -10.34
N SER A 557 0.21 4.20 -10.20
CA SER A 557 -0.50 4.38 -8.92
C SER A 557 -0.28 3.22 -7.94
N ALA A 558 -0.23 3.57 -6.65
CA ALA A 558 0.01 2.69 -5.50
C ALA A 558 -0.44 1.23 -5.68
N ARG A 559 0.54 0.33 -5.82
CA ARG A 559 0.35 -1.10 -5.58
C ARG A 559 0.53 -1.34 -4.08
N LEU A 560 -0.58 -1.36 -3.35
CA LEU A 560 -0.59 -1.66 -1.92
C LEU A 560 -0.04 -3.08 -1.68
N LEU A 561 1.16 -3.16 -1.11
CA LEU A 561 1.81 -4.42 -0.77
C LEU A 561 1.41 -4.79 0.66
N LEU A 562 0.34 -5.57 0.80
CA LEU A 562 -0.27 -5.95 2.07
C LEU A 562 0.62 -6.93 2.88
N ARG A 563 1.69 -6.42 3.49
CA ARG A 563 2.34 -7.05 4.66
C ARG A 563 1.33 -7.00 5.81
N ARG A 564 1.06 -8.11 6.49
CA ARG A 564 0.12 -8.13 7.64
C ARG A 564 0.82 -7.51 8.85
N GLY A 565 0.15 -6.57 9.55
CA GLY A 565 0.76 -5.80 10.65
C GLY A 565 -0.25 -5.36 11.71
N ASN A 566 0.23 -5.09 12.93
CA ASN A 566 -0.61 -4.80 14.09
C ASN A 566 -1.34 -3.45 13.98
N GLN A 567 -0.65 -2.42 13.49
CA GLN A 567 -1.23 -1.08 13.35
C GLN A 567 -2.40 -1.07 12.35
N GLN A 568 -2.52 -2.08 11.48
CA GLN A 568 -3.64 -2.24 10.55
C GLN A 568 -4.98 -2.45 11.27
N LEU A 569 -4.98 -3.14 12.42
CA LEU A 569 -6.17 -3.32 13.26
C LEU A 569 -6.59 -1.98 13.89
N ALA A 570 -5.61 -1.16 14.29
CA ALA A 570 -5.87 0.15 14.83
C ALA A 570 -6.35 1.14 13.74
N CYS A 571 -5.73 1.16 12.56
CA CYS A 571 -6.26 1.88 11.39
C CYS A 571 -7.69 1.42 11.03
N GLN A 572 -8.00 0.12 11.18
CA GLN A 572 -9.35 -0.40 10.99
C GLN A 572 -10.33 0.11 12.07
N ALA A 573 -9.93 0.18 13.34
CA ALA A 573 -10.74 0.76 14.41
C ALA A 573 -11.13 2.22 14.11
N GLY A 574 -10.16 3.05 13.73
CA GLY A 574 -10.45 4.43 13.31
C GLY A 574 -11.39 4.48 12.10
N LEU A 575 -11.12 3.66 11.07
CA LEU A 575 -11.95 3.56 9.87
C LEU A 575 -13.37 3.03 10.14
N GLU A 576 -13.59 2.31 11.25
CA GLU A 576 -14.91 1.88 11.72
C GLU A 576 -15.67 3.02 12.42
N ILE A 577 -14.99 3.87 13.20
CA ILE A 577 -15.59 5.08 13.78
C ILE A 577 -16.02 6.09 12.69
N LEU A 578 -15.20 6.31 11.67
CA LEU A 578 -15.56 7.20 10.56
C LEU A 578 -16.79 6.69 9.78
N LYS A 579 -16.94 5.37 9.62
CA LYS A 579 -18.14 4.76 9.00
C LYS A 579 -19.39 4.85 9.87
N GLN A 580 -19.24 4.96 11.19
CA GLN A 580 -20.34 5.29 12.12
C GLN A 580 -20.69 6.79 12.09
N GLY A 581 -19.89 7.62 11.42
CA GLY A 581 -20.15 9.05 11.20
C GLY A 581 -19.41 9.99 12.14
N GLY A 582 -18.42 9.48 12.89
CA GLY A 582 -17.49 10.28 13.68
C GLY A 582 -16.42 10.99 12.85
N ASN A 583 -15.59 11.80 13.52
CA ASN A 583 -14.43 12.50 12.94
C ASN A 583 -13.09 11.96 13.52
N ALA A 584 -11.94 12.60 13.30
CA ALA A 584 -10.65 12.14 13.83
C ALA A 584 -10.40 12.46 15.30
N ALA A 585 -11.18 13.34 15.94
CA ALA A 585 -11.15 13.38 17.39
C ALA A 585 -11.69 12.05 17.94
N ASP A 586 -12.82 11.59 17.41
CA ASP A 586 -13.39 10.28 17.75
C ASP A 586 -12.49 9.12 17.28
N ALA A 587 -12.04 9.14 16.03
CA ALA A 587 -11.32 8.03 15.40
C ALA A 587 -9.84 7.94 15.83
N ALA A 588 -9.15 9.04 16.10
CA ALA A 588 -7.78 8.99 16.61
C ALA A 588 -7.74 8.48 18.05
N VAL A 589 -8.75 8.76 18.88
CA VAL A 589 -8.91 8.14 20.20
C VAL A 589 -9.15 6.63 20.06
N ALA A 590 -9.99 6.19 19.13
CA ALA A 590 -10.20 4.77 18.86
C ALA A 590 -8.91 4.04 18.43
N VAL A 591 -8.08 4.67 17.60
CA VAL A 591 -6.77 4.13 17.21
C VAL A 591 -5.76 4.21 18.36
N ALA A 592 -5.76 5.26 19.17
CA ALA A 592 -4.88 5.36 20.35
C ALA A 592 -5.13 4.21 21.32
N ALA A 593 -6.40 3.95 21.63
CA ALA A 593 -6.81 2.83 22.45
C ALA A 593 -6.50 1.48 21.77
N ALA A 594 -6.71 1.34 20.46
CA ALA A 594 -6.38 0.10 19.75
C ALA A 594 -4.86 -0.16 19.71
N LEU A 595 -4.03 0.86 19.55
CA LEU A 595 -2.57 0.74 19.60
C LEU A 595 -2.04 0.47 21.01
N ASN A 596 -2.73 0.91 22.07
CA ASN A 596 -2.43 0.44 23.43
C ASN A 596 -2.51 -1.09 23.52
N VAL A 597 -3.44 -1.71 22.79
CA VAL A 597 -3.63 -3.17 22.77
C VAL A 597 -2.63 -3.84 21.84
N THR A 598 -2.47 -3.33 20.61
CA THR A 598 -1.66 -3.99 19.57
C THR A 598 -0.18 -3.62 19.59
N GLU A 599 0.19 -2.53 20.28
CA GLU A 599 1.56 -2.04 20.43
C GLU A 599 1.83 -1.50 21.86
N PRO A 600 1.65 -2.31 22.92
CA PRO A 600 1.77 -1.86 24.31
C PRO A 600 3.20 -1.54 24.74
N ALA A 601 4.21 -2.09 24.05
CA ALA A 601 5.62 -1.69 24.20
C ALA A 601 5.91 -0.30 23.60
N SER A 602 4.87 0.46 23.27
CA SER A 602 4.97 1.69 22.48
C SER A 602 3.97 2.73 22.93
N THR A 603 2.67 2.45 23.04
CA THR A 603 1.69 3.46 23.48
C THR A 603 0.67 2.92 24.48
N GLY A 604 -0.05 3.82 25.15
CA GLY A 604 -1.17 3.45 25.99
C GLY A 604 -1.83 4.56 26.80
N ILE A 605 -2.44 4.16 27.91
CA ILE A 605 -3.28 5.01 28.79
C ILE A 605 -2.54 5.53 30.06
N GLY A 606 -1.54 4.81 30.57
CA GLY A 606 -0.77 5.15 31.78
C GLY A 606 0.33 6.22 31.63
N GLY A 607 0.12 7.20 30.76
CA GLY A 607 1.11 8.16 30.30
C GLY A 607 0.44 9.26 29.49
N ASP A 608 1.13 9.99 28.61
CA ASP A 608 0.66 11.29 28.09
C ASP A 608 0.09 11.27 26.66
N CYS A 609 -0.54 12.38 26.23
CA CYS A 609 -0.84 12.66 24.81
C CYS A 609 -0.76 14.13 24.40
N PHE A 610 -0.47 14.40 23.12
CA PHE A 610 -0.58 15.70 22.48
C PHE A 610 -1.49 15.61 21.25
N CYS A 611 -2.21 16.69 20.96
CA CYS A 611 -3.16 16.74 19.84
C CYS A 611 -3.04 18.09 19.10
N LEU A 612 -3.10 18.05 17.77
CA LEU A 612 -3.21 19.21 16.88
C LEU A 612 -4.41 19.02 15.94
N TYR A 613 -5.48 19.76 16.17
CA TYR A 613 -6.75 19.60 15.46
C TYR A 613 -6.99 20.79 14.51
N TYR A 614 -6.95 20.56 13.19
CA TYR A 614 -7.33 21.57 12.19
C TYR A 614 -8.84 21.59 12.00
N ASP A 615 -9.54 22.54 12.59
CA ASP A 615 -10.96 22.72 12.30
C ASP A 615 -11.17 23.32 10.91
N ALA A 616 -11.60 22.50 9.95
CA ALA A 616 -11.95 22.92 8.60
C ALA A 616 -13.11 23.94 8.52
N THR A 617 -13.88 24.14 9.60
CA THR A 617 -15.00 25.09 9.67
C THR A 617 -14.50 26.51 9.97
N THR A 618 -13.70 26.69 11.02
CA THR A 618 -13.08 27.97 11.38
C THR A 618 -11.74 28.22 10.69
N LYS A 619 -11.19 27.21 10.00
CA LYS A 619 -9.84 27.17 9.39
C LYS A 619 -8.70 27.34 10.39
N ARG A 620 -8.92 27.02 11.67
CA ARG A 620 -7.91 27.15 12.75
C ARG A 620 -7.28 25.82 13.08
N VAL A 621 -5.97 25.83 13.33
CA VAL A 621 -5.30 24.78 14.10
C VAL A 621 -5.55 25.06 15.59
N ASN A 622 -5.82 24.01 16.36
CA ASN A 622 -6.02 24.05 17.80
C ASN A 622 -5.05 23.03 18.44
N ALA A 623 -4.51 23.30 19.63
CA ALA A 623 -3.64 22.35 20.32
C ALA A 623 -4.17 21.92 21.69
N LEU A 624 -3.97 20.64 22.01
CA LEU A 624 -4.24 20.03 23.32
C LEU A 624 -2.93 19.46 23.87
N ASN A 625 -2.61 19.87 25.10
CA ASN A 625 -1.52 19.34 25.91
C ASN A 625 -2.10 18.48 27.04
N GLY A 626 -2.15 17.17 26.82
CA GLY A 626 -2.51 16.15 27.80
C GLY A 626 -1.26 15.49 28.37
N SER A 627 -0.27 16.30 28.80
CA SER A 627 0.94 15.79 29.45
C SER A 627 0.98 16.01 30.95
N GLY A 628 1.55 15.02 31.63
CA GLY A 628 1.60 14.86 33.06
C GLY A 628 2.50 15.86 33.76
N ARG A 629 1.96 16.47 34.81
CA ARG A 629 2.76 17.14 35.83
C ARG A 629 3.43 16.08 36.73
N SER A 630 4.58 16.42 37.28
CA SER A 630 5.20 15.69 38.39
C SER A 630 4.31 15.70 39.63
N PRO A 631 4.42 14.70 40.52
CA PRO A 631 3.82 14.76 41.84
C PRO A 631 4.21 16.04 42.59
N LYS A 632 3.28 16.60 43.38
CA LYS A 632 3.49 17.76 44.25
C LYS A 632 4.60 17.56 45.29
N ASN A 633 4.91 16.31 45.63
CA ASN A 633 5.99 15.97 46.56
C ASN A 633 7.34 15.70 45.85
N LEU A 634 7.40 15.74 44.51
CA LEU A 634 8.61 15.41 43.75
C LEU A 634 9.59 16.59 43.72
N THR A 635 10.57 16.56 44.61
CA THR A 635 11.62 17.59 44.72
C THR A 635 12.96 17.09 44.16
N LEU A 636 13.82 18.01 43.71
CA LEU A 636 15.19 17.71 43.28
C LEU A 636 16.00 16.96 44.36
N SER A 637 15.81 17.30 45.64
CA SER A 637 16.49 16.66 46.76
C SER A 637 15.96 15.25 47.06
N HIS A 638 14.67 14.96 46.83
CA HIS A 638 14.14 13.60 46.84
C HIS A 638 14.68 12.78 45.66
N VAL A 639 14.63 13.34 44.44
CA VAL A 639 15.10 12.66 43.23
C VAL A 639 16.57 12.30 43.32
N ARG A 640 17.45 13.24 43.72
CA ARG A 640 18.88 12.97 43.96
C ARG A 640 19.09 11.87 45.01
N LYS A 641 18.30 11.81 46.09
CA LYS A 641 18.38 10.70 47.07
C LYS A 641 17.89 9.35 46.52
N SER A 642 17.03 9.35 45.50
CA SER A 642 16.44 8.14 44.91
C SER A 642 17.28 7.49 43.80
N ILE A 643 18.40 8.10 43.40
CA ILE A 643 19.28 7.61 42.33
C ILE A 643 20.65 7.21 42.88
N SER A 644 21.24 6.14 42.35
CA SER A 644 22.56 5.66 42.78
C SER A 644 23.70 6.56 42.28
N ASP A 645 23.57 7.09 41.06
CA ASP A 645 24.56 8.01 40.49
C ASP A 645 24.18 9.47 40.78
N GLN A 646 24.91 10.10 41.71
CA GLN A 646 24.74 11.50 42.08
C GLN A 646 25.24 12.48 40.98
N LYS A 647 25.90 11.99 39.93
CA LYS A 647 26.32 12.80 38.77
C LYS A 647 25.32 12.73 37.61
N ALA A 648 24.28 11.90 37.68
CA ALA A 648 23.34 11.73 36.57
C ALA A 648 22.58 13.05 36.27
N CYS A 649 22.68 13.53 35.03
CA CYS A 649 22.02 14.75 34.59
C CYS A 649 20.49 14.65 34.45
N HIS A 650 19.94 13.43 34.47
CA HIS A 650 18.52 13.12 34.23
C HIS A 650 18.03 12.00 35.17
N ILE A 651 16.71 11.89 35.36
CA ILE A 651 16.13 10.75 36.09
C ILE A 651 16.25 9.48 35.23
N PRO A 652 16.86 8.37 35.70
CA PRO A 652 16.94 7.13 34.92
C PRO A 652 15.55 6.59 34.57
N PHE A 653 15.37 6.11 33.33
CA PHE A 653 14.07 5.63 32.82
C PHE A 653 13.42 4.52 33.67
N THR A 654 14.23 3.72 34.37
CA THR A 654 13.76 2.63 35.25
C THR A 654 13.45 3.07 36.69
N ASN A 655 13.68 4.34 37.04
CA ASN A 655 13.36 4.86 38.37
C ASN A 655 11.87 5.23 38.47
N ILE A 656 11.18 4.80 39.54
CA ILE A 656 9.75 5.07 39.73
C ILE A 656 9.43 6.57 39.81
N ASN A 657 10.38 7.41 40.24
CA ASN A 657 10.24 8.87 40.28
C ASN A 657 10.30 9.52 38.89
N ALA A 658 10.54 8.75 37.82
CA ALA A 658 10.32 9.19 36.45
C ALA A 658 8.83 9.13 36.04
N VAL A 659 7.94 8.54 36.85
CA VAL A 659 6.49 8.53 36.56
C VAL A 659 5.87 9.88 36.92
N THR A 660 5.49 10.65 35.90
CA THR A 660 4.56 11.79 36.01
C THR A 660 3.12 11.30 35.90
N VAL A 661 2.15 12.11 36.35
CA VAL A 661 0.73 11.78 36.33
C VAL A 661 0.26 11.48 34.89
N PRO A 662 -0.25 10.28 34.57
CA PRO A 662 -0.74 9.94 33.23
C PRO A 662 -1.74 10.96 32.65
N GLY A 663 -1.45 11.60 31.52
CA GLY A 663 -2.36 12.57 30.89
C GLY A 663 -3.23 12.06 29.73
N ALA A 664 -2.97 10.88 29.17
CA ALA A 664 -3.62 10.32 27.98
C ALA A 664 -5.09 9.98 28.24
N ALA A 665 -5.43 9.43 29.41
CA ALA A 665 -6.83 9.14 29.76
C ALA A 665 -7.70 10.40 29.76
N ALA A 666 -7.22 11.50 30.37
CA ALA A 666 -7.87 12.80 30.30
C ALA A 666 -7.88 13.33 28.87
N GLY A 667 -6.72 13.36 28.21
CA GLY A 667 -6.58 13.91 26.87
C GLY A 667 -7.42 13.21 25.80
N TRP A 668 -7.65 11.89 25.90
CA TRP A 668 -8.59 11.18 25.02
C TRP A 668 -10.05 11.62 25.25
N VAL A 669 -10.45 11.77 26.50
CA VAL A 669 -11.79 12.27 26.87
C VAL A 669 -11.95 13.73 26.43
N ASP A 670 -10.98 14.59 26.74
CA ASP A 670 -10.93 15.98 26.32
C ASP A 670 -10.90 16.12 24.79
N THR A 671 -10.21 15.26 24.05
CA THR A 671 -10.24 15.26 22.57
C THR A 671 -11.67 15.05 22.05
N ILE A 672 -12.43 14.08 22.58
CA ILE A 672 -13.83 13.87 22.17
C ILE A 672 -14.76 14.99 22.68
N GLU A 673 -14.59 15.45 23.93
CA GLU A 673 -15.39 16.54 24.52
C GLU A 673 -15.17 17.89 23.82
N TRP A 674 -13.97 18.16 23.30
CA TRP A 674 -13.58 19.46 22.74
C TRP A 674 -13.66 19.52 21.22
N PHE A 675 -13.45 18.38 20.55
CA PHE A 675 -13.27 18.30 19.10
C PHE A 675 -14.06 17.15 18.44
N GLY A 676 -14.74 16.29 19.21
CA GLY A 676 -15.50 15.14 18.70
C GLY A 676 -16.72 15.52 17.86
N SER A 677 -17.23 14.57 17.09
CA SER A 677 -18.38 14.80 16.19
C SER A 677 -19.73 15.01 16.89
N GLY A 678 -19.83 14.63 18.18
CA GLY A 678 -21.09 14.53 18.91
C GLY A 678 -22.02 13.40 18.43
N ARG A 679 -21.56 12.51 17.54
CA ARG A 679 -22.33 11.38 16.98
C ARG A 679 -21.87 10.01 17.49
N VAL A 680 -20.67 9.96 18.05
CA VAL A 680 -19.98 8.77 18.56
C VAL A 680 -19.65 9.07 20.02
N SER A 681 -19.96 8.16 20.95
CA SER A 681 -19.59 8.33 22.35
C SER A 681 -18.16 7.87 22.62
N LEU A 682 -17.62 8.25 23.79
CA LEU A 682 -16.36 7.70 24.30
C LEU A 682 -16.40 6.16 24.35
N ALA A 683 -17.54 5.57 24.71
CA ALA A 683 -17.72 4.12 24.73
C ALA A 683 -17.67 3.50 23.33
N ASP A 684 -18.27 4.15 22.33
CA ASP A 684 -18.22 3.69 20.93
C ASP A 684 -16.79 3.80 20.36
N ALA A 685 -16.07 4.89 20.69
CA ALA A 685 -14.68 5.09 20.28
C ALA A 685 -13.74 4.06 20.92
N LEU A 686 -13.93 3.71 22.20
CA LEU A 686 -13.11 2.70 22.89
C LEU A 686 -13.53 1.25 22.57
N ARG A 687 -14.75 1.01 22.06
CA ARG A 687 -15.28 -0.34 21.78
C ARG A 687 -14.34 -1.22 20.94
N PRO A 688 -13.78 -0.78 19.80
CA PRO A 688 -12.87 -1.63 19.01
C PRO A 688 -11.61 -2.06 19.79
N ALA A 689 -11.10 -1.20 20.67
CA ALA A 689 -9.96 -1.52 21.53
C ALA A 689 -10.33 -2.53 22.64
N ILE A 690 -11.54 -2.40 23.22
CA ILE A 690 -12.08 -3.37 24.17
C ILE A 690 -12.24 -4.74 23.50
N GLU A 691 -12.86 -4.81 22.31
CA GLU A 691 -13.04 -6.05 21.55
C GLU A 691 -11.70 -6.73 21.19
N LEU A 692 -10.71 -5.94 20.73
CA LEU A 692 -9.34 -6.43 20.46
C LEU A 692 -8.66 -6.98 21.72
N ALA A 693 -8.83 -6.31 22.86
CA ALA A 693 -8.21 -6.71 24.13
C ALA A 693 -8.84 -7.98 24.73
N GLU A 694 -10.13 -8.22 24.54
CA GLU A 694 -10.80 -9.42 25.09
C GLU A 694 -10.72 -10.63 24.18
N HIS A 695 -11.08 -10.48 22.91
CA HIS A 695 -11.13 -11.61 21.97
C HIS A 695 -9.72 -12.00 21.50
N GLY A 696 -8.82 -11.01 21.43
CA GLY A 696 -7.40 -11.14 21.14
C GLY A 696 -7.07 -10.88 19.67
N PHE A 697 -5.78 -10.63 19.42
CA PHE A 697 -5.23 -10.29 18.12
C PHE A 697 -3.93 -11.06 17.85
N GLY A 698 -3.66 -11.37 16.59
CA GLY A 698 -2.40 -12.02 16.18
C GLY A 698 -1.26 -11.01 16.12
N VAL A 699 -0.24 -11.17 16.96
CA VAL A 699 0.84 -10.18 17.14
C VAL A 699 1.75 -10.10 15.92
N ALA A 700 2.04 -8.88 15.45
CA ALA A 700 2.92 -8.63 14.32
C ALA A 700 4.42 -8.67 14.65
N GLU A 701 5.26 -8.62 13.62
CA GLU A 701 6.69 -8.97 13.67
C GLU A 701 7.51 -7.99 14.54
N ILE A 702 7.29 -6.69 14.35
CA ILE A 702 7.99 -5.63 15.07
C ILE A 702 7.43 -5.50 16.47
N SER A 703 6.10 -5.60 16.63
CA SER A 703 5.45 -5.59 17.95
C SER A 703 5.91 -6.75 18.82
N ALA A 704 6.02 -7.98 18.29
CA ALA A 704 6.54 -9.13 19.02
C ALA A 704 8.01 -8.96 19.41
N LYS A 705 8.84 -8.40 18.52
CA LYS A 705 10.24 -8.10 18.82
C LYS A 705 10.39 -7.08 19.96
N MET A 706 9.68 -5.94 19.90
CA MET A 706 9.72 -4.94 20.98
C MET A 706 9.25 -5.50 22.32
N TRP A 707 8.30 -6.45 22.29
CA TRP A 707 7.82 -7.14 23.47
C TRP A 707 8.89 -8.05 24.08
N GLN A 708 9.65 -8.76 23.24
CA GLN A 708 10.75 -9.64 23.66
C GLN A 708 11.93 -8.82 24.23
N GLU A 709 12.27 -7.69 23.60
CA GLU A 709 13.28 -6.74 24.09
C GLU A 709 12.93 -6.16 25.48
N ASN A 710 11.63 -6.05 25.79
CA ASN A 710 11.13 -5.58 27.09
C ASN A 710 10.70 -6.70 28.04
N GLU A 711 10.83 -7.99 27.68
CA GLU A 711 10.31 -9.10 28.49
C GLU A 711 10.92 -9.12 29.90
N HIS A 712 12.25 -8.96 30.00
CA HIS A 712 12.94 -8.91 31.30
C HIS A 712 12.44 -7.74 32.16
N LEU A 713 12.19 -6.58 31.56
CA LEU A 713 11.66 -5.42 32.28
C LEU A 713 10.22 -5.69 32.75
N LEU A 714 9.36 -6.24 31.90
CA LEU A 714 7.99 -6.62 32.28
C LEU A 714 7.95 -7.67 33.41
N ARG A 715 8.84 -8.67 33.38
CA ARG A 715 8.96 -9.68 34.46
C ARG A 715 9.43 -9.09 35.81
N THR A 716 10.15 -7.96 35.81
CA THR A 716 10.81 -7.42 37.01
C THR A 716 10.25 -6.07 37.49
N CYS A 717 9.50 -5.34 36.66
CA CYS A 717 9.00 -4.01 36.97
C CYS A 717 7.89 -4.03 38.04
N SER A 718 7.15 -5.13 38.20
CA SER A 718 6.08 -5.30 39.18
C SER A 718 5.63 -6.78 39.23
N ALA A 719 4.98 -7.19 40.33
CA ALA A 719 4.34 -8.51 40.41
C ALA A 719 3.20 -8.71 39.38
N HIS A 720 2.72 -7.62 38.76
CA HIS A 720 1.63 -7.61 37.79
C HIS A 720 2.11 -7.44 36.35
N GLY A 721 3.40 -7.29 36.09
CA GLY A 721 3.94 -7.14 34.73
C GLY A 721 3.73 -8.38 33.85
N VAL A 722 3.50 -9.54 34.48
CA VAL A 722 3.02 -10.77 33.81
C VAL A 722 1.63 -10.64 33.19
N ASP A 723 0.80 -9.67 33.60
CA ASP A 723 -0.49 -9.37 32.95
C ASP A 723 -0.32 -8.85 31.52
N MET A 724 0.89 -8.39 31.18
CA MET A 724 1.30 -7.97 29.84
C MET A 724 2.25 -8.99 29.21
N LEU A 725 2.11 -10.28 29.53
CA LEU A 725 2.90 -11.39 28.96
C LEU A 725 1.99 -12.59 28.64
N LEU A 726 2.23 -13.26 27.52
CA LEU A 726 1.52 -14.47 27.10
C LEU A 726 2.16 -15.68 27.80
N ASP A 727 1.40 -16.39 28.64
CA ASP A 727 1.90 -17.48 29.48
C ASP A 727 3.17 -17.10 30.27
N GLY A 728 3.23 -15.84 30.72
CA GLY A 728 4.34 -15.27 31.46
C GLY A 728 5.60 -14.91 30.64
N ARG A 729 5.60 -15.08 29.30
CA ARG A 729 6.68 -14.67 28.38
C ARG A 729 6.18 -13.64 27.35
N ALA A 730 7.07 -13.04 26.55
CA ALA A 730 6.63 -12.23 25.43
C ALA A 730 5.93 -13.09 24.36
N PRO A 731 4.85 -12.58 23.72
CA PRO A 731 4.27 -13.20 22.55
C PRO A 731 5.23 -13.16 21.35
N ARG A 732 5.06 -14.13 20.45
CA ARG A 732 5.80 -14.26 19.19
C ARG A 732 4.92 -13.86 18.02
N THR A 733 5.55 -13.57 16.89
CA THR A 733 4.85 -13.22 15.63
C THR A 733 3.82 -14.28 15.26
N GLY A 734 2.56 -13.87 15.12
CA GLY A 734 1.41 -14.73 14.79
C GLY A 734 0.69 -15.39 15.98
N GLU A 735 1.23 -15.31 17.20
CA GLU A 735 0.50 -15.78 18.40
C GLU A 735 -0.65 -14.83 18.75
N ILE A 736 -1.74 -15.36 19.31
CA ILE A 736 -2.90 -14.56 19.74
C ILE A 736 -2.66 -14.03 21.15
N MET A 737 -2.49 -12.71 21.29
CA MET A 737 -2.41 -12.05 22.60
C MET A 737 -3.80 -11.56 23.05
N ARG A 738 -4.07 -11.62 24.36
CA ARG A 738 -5.28 -11.10 25.02
C ARG A 738 -4.89 -10.28 26.24
N MET A 739 -5.62 -9.20 26.50
CA MET A 739 -5.36 -8.24 27.56
C MET A 739 -6.67 -7.88 28.31
N PRO A 740 -7.37 -8.85 28.92
CA PRO A 740 -8.70 -8.61 29.52
C PRO A 740 -8.69 -7.61 30.68
N LYS A 741 -7.55 -7.40 31.35
CA LYS A 741 -7.36 -6.37 32.36
C LYS A 741 -7.36 -4.96 31.75
N LEU A 742 -6.74 -4.79 30.56
CA LEU A 742 -6.79 -3.55 29.79
C LEU A 742 -8.21 -3.27 29.26
N ALA A 743 -8.92 -4.31 28.81
CA ALA A 743 -10.33 -4.17 28.43
C ALA A 743 -11.22 -3.68 29.58
N ARG A 744 -10.98 -4.13 30.81
CA ARG A 744 -11.66 -3.61 32.02
C ARG A 744 -11.32 -2.15 32.27
N THR A 745 -10.03 -1.79 32.19
CA THR A 745 -9.56 -0.40 32.28
C THR A 745 -10.27 0.53 31.28
N PHE A 746 -10.41 0.11 30.02
CA PHE A 746 -11.13 0.89 29.01
C PHE A 746 -12.64 0.97 29.25
N ARG A 747 -13.29 -0.07 29.81
CA ARG A 747 -14.68 0.04 30.24
C ARG A 747 -14.86 1.06 31.36
N GLU A 748 -13.99 1.08 32.36
CA GLU A 748 -14.11 2.05 33.45
C GLU A 748 -13.91 3.50 32.96
N LEU A 749 -13.00 3.72 31.99
CA LEU A 749 -12.88 5.00 31.29
C LEU A 749 -14.14 5.33 30.46
N ALA A 750 -14.70 4.36 29.73
CA ALA A 750 -15.90 4.54 28.90
C ALA A 750 -17.17 4.84 29.71
N GLU A 751 -17.34 4.19 30.86
CA GLU A 751 -18.52 4.29 31.73
C GLU A 751 -18.51 5.53 32.62
N LYS A 752 -17.32 5.96 33.08
CA LYS A 752 -17.16 7.01 34.12
C LYS A 752 -16.40 8.23 33.63
N GLY A 753 -15.92 8.24 32.38
CA GLY A 753 -15.03 9.28 31.86
C GLY A 753 -13.74 9.36 32.67
N LYS A 754 -13.22 10.59 32.82
CA LYS A 754 -12.01 10.90 33.62
C LYS A 754 -12.05 10.29 35.03
N ASP A 755 -13.21 10.32 35.70
CA ASP A 755 -13.38 9.77 37.05
C ASP A 755 -13.19 8.25 37.13
N GLY A 756 -13.24 7.52 36.01
CA GLY A 756 -12.91 6.09 35.96
C GLY A 756 -11.42 5.79 36.04
N PHE A 757 -10.56 6.74 35.66
CA PHE A 757 -9.10 6.57 35.66
C PHE A 757 -8.42 7.33 36.81
N TYR A 758 -8.84 8.56 37.07
CA TYR A 758 -8.20 9.46 38.06
C TYR A 758 -8.77 9.34 39.48
N LYS A 759 -9.77 8.47 39.70
CA LYS A 759 -10.35 8.16 41.01
C LYS A 759 -10.63 6.66 41.11
N GLY A 760 -10.77 6.15 42.34
CA GLY A 760 -11.07 4.74 42.59
C GLY A 760 -9.96 3.77 42.15
N ARG A 761 -10.34 2.53 41.86
CA ARG A 761 -9.47 1.36 41.61
C ARG A 761 -8.21 1.64 40.78
N ILE A 762 -8.33 2.36 39.66
CA ILE A 762 -7.20 2.58 38.75
C ILE A 762 -6.21 3.57 39.38
N ALA A 763 -6.69 4.67 39.94
CA ALA A 763 -5.87 5.63 40.67
C ALA A 763 -5.21 5.01 41.91
N GLU A 764 -5.96 4.22 42.67
CA GLU A 764 -5.47 3.45 43.83
C GLU A 764 -4.33 2.51 43.43
N ALA A 765 -4.50 1.71 42.37
CA ALA A 765 -3.48 0.77 41.89
C ALA A 765 -2.21 1.46 41.34
N ILE A 766 -2.35 2.66 40.74
CA ILE A 766 -1.21 3.48 40.31
C ILE A 766 -0.43 3.99 41.52
N VAL A 767 -1.12 4.54 42.51
CA VAL A 767 -0.49 5.11 43.72
C VAL A 767 0.12 4.02 44.60
N GLU A 768 -0.56 2.88 44.79
CA GLU A 768 -0.04 1.70 45.50
C GLU A 768 1.30 1.24 44.87
N LEU A 769 1.34 1.07 43.54
CA LEU A 769 2.56 0.67 42.83
C LEU A 769 3.68 1.71 42.99
N ILE A 770 3.39 3.00 42.80
CA ILE A 770 4.42 4.04 42.85
C ILE A 770 5.00 4.18 44.26
N GLN A 771 4.14 4.22 45.28
CA GLN A 771 4.57 4.35 46.68
C GLN A 771 5.30 3.09 47.19
N SER A 772 4.88 1.89 46.78
CA SER A 772 5.57 0.64 47.13
C SER A 772 7.04 0.58 46.68
N LYS A 773 7.43 1.45 45.73
CA LYS A 773 8.80 1.57 45.20
C LYS A 773 9.52 2.86 45.61
N GLY A 774 8.98 3.62 46.58
CA GLY A 774 9.59 4.88 47.05
C GLY A 774 9.33 6.09 46.15
N GLY A 775 8.33 6.01 45.28
CA GLY A 775 7.79 7.16 44.54
C GLY A 775 6.80 7.95 45.40
N VAL A 776 6.60 9.23 45.04
CA VAL A 776 5.89 10.20 45.90
C VAL A 776 4.57 10.74 45.30
N MET A 777 3.99 10.01 44.35
CA MET A 777 2.66 10.31 43.80
C MET A 777 1.54 10.01 44.80
N THR A 778 0.51 10.84 44.80
CA THR A 778 -0.66 10.76 45.67
C THR A 778 -1.96 10.64 44.87
N LEU A 779 -3.08 10.30 45.52
CA LEU A 779 -4.39 10.29 44.85
C LEU A 779 -4.81 11.72 44.47
N GLU A 780 -4.39 12.71 45.24
CA GLU A 780 -4.58 14.13 44.99
C GLU A 780 -3.84 14.59 43.72
N ASP A 781 -2.63 14.09 43.45
CA ASP A 781 -1.90 14.37 42.20
C ASP A 781 -2.66 13.85 40.96
N LEU A 782 -3.29 12.67 41.07
CA LEU A 782 -4.11 12.09 40.01
C LEU A 782 -5.43 12.86 39.84
N ALA A 783 -6.15 13.10 40.94
CA ALA A 783 -7.45 13.77 40.93
C ALA A 783 -7.38 15.25 40.53
N ALA A 784 -6.21 15.90 40.65
CA ALA A 784 -5.95 17.26 40.18
C ALA A 784 -5.52 17.33 38.70
N HIS A 785 -5.43 16.21 37.97
CA HIS A 785 -4.98 16.22 36.58
C HIS A 785 -6.00 16.86 35.63
N THR A 786 -5.51 17.71 34.73
CA THR A 786 -6.27 18.32 33.63
C THR A 786 -5.42 18.47 32.38
N SER A 787 -6.02 18.19 31.22
CA SER A 787 -5.50 18.61 29.91
C SER A 787 -5.58 20.14 29.77
N THR A 788 -4.60 20.75 29.10
CA THR A 788 -4.62 22.19 28.81
C THR A 788 -4.89 22.43 27.31
N ARG A 789 -5.85 23.31 26.96
CA ARG A 789 -5.92 23.90 25.61
C ARG A 789 -4.81 24.93 25.47
N VAL A 790 -3.99 24.82 24.44
CA VAL A 790 -2.85 25.72 24.18
C VAL A 790 -2.91 26.25 22.76
N GLU A 791 -2.29 27.41 22.51
CA GLU A 791 -2.17 27.96 21.15
C GLU A 791 -1.03 27.23 20.41
N PRO A 792 -1.26 26.72 19.17
CA PRO A 792 -0.21 26.07 18.39
C PRO A 792 0.84 27.07 17.92
N ILE A 793 2.11 26.66 17.92
CA ILE A 793 3.23 27.47 17.42
C ILE A 793 3.50 27.14 15.96
N SER A 794 4.05 28.08 15.19
CA SER A 794 4.29 27.86 13.76
C SER A 794 5.42 28.71 13.18
N ILE A 795 5.88 28.32 12.00
CA ILE A 795 6.75 29.11 11.13
C ILE A 795 6.20 29.10 9.71
N ASP A 796 6.37 30.20 8.96
CA ASP A 796 6.17 30.19 7.51
C ASP A 796 7.48 29.77 6.82
N TYR A 797 7.40 28.79 5.94
CA TYR A 797 8.51 28.31 5.14
C TYR A 797 8.08 28.28 3.67
N LYS A 798 8.58 29.23 2.88
CA LYS A 798 8.30 29.42 1.45
C LYS A 798 6.79 29.53 1.11
N GLY A 799 6.02 30.27 1.91
CA GLY A 799 4.58 30.48 1.72
C GLY A 799 3.73 29.28 2.15
N VAL A 800 4.22 28.51 3.11
CA VAL A 800 3.59 27.33 3.68
C VAL A 800 3.84 27.32 5.18
N ARG A 801 2.78 27.26 5.99
CA ARG A 801 2.91 27.32 7.45
C ARG A 801 2.93 25.93 8.07
N VAL A 802 4.03 25.62 8.76
CA VAL A 802 4.19 24.39 9.57
C VAL A 802 3.79 24.71 11.00
N TRP A 803 2.99 23.85 11.61
CA TRP A 803 2.43 23.99 12.95
C TRP A 803 2.84 22.82 13.84
N GLU A 804 3.18 23.15 15.08
CA GLU A 804 3.65 22.22 16.11
C GLU A 804 3.00 22.58 17.46
N CYS A 805 3.02 21.65 18.42
CA CYS A 805 2.62 21.98 19.79
C CYS A 805 3.66 22.88 20.49
N PRO A 806 3.23 23.83 21.34
CA PRO A 806 4.15 24.67 22.12
C PRO A 806 4.92 23.87 23.19
N PRO A 807 5.93 24.51 23.84
CA PRO A 807 6.49 24.04 25.10
C PRO A 807 5.40 23.61 26.09
N ASN A 808 5.55 22.53 26.85
CA ASN A 808 6.73 21.69 27.06
C ASN A 808 7.12 20.72 25.92
N GLY A 809 6.41 20.72 24.78
CA GLY A 809 6.76 19.91 23.60
C GLY A 809 7.99 20.42 22.84
N GLN A 810 8.79 19.50 22.28
CA GLN A 810 9.98 19.83 21.46
C GLN A 810 9.68 20.29 20.02
N GLY A 811 8.42 20.62 19.69
CA GLY A 811 8.02 20.93 18.30
C GLY A 811 8.72 22.19 17.76
N LEU A 812 9.03 23.11 18.67
CA LEU A 812 9.88 24.27 18.47
C LEU A 812 11.21 23.93 17.77
N THR A 813 11.80 22.76 18.02
CA THR A 813 13.06 22.32 17.41
C THR A 813 12.92 22.14 15.89
N ALA A 814 11.80 21.60 15.42
CA ALA A 814 11.54 21.43 13.99
C ALA A 814 11.34 22.80 13.31
N LEU A 815 10.56 23.69 13.93
CA LEU A 815 10.30 25.03 13.43
C LEU A 815 11.59 25.87 13.36
N MET A 816 12.43 25.85 14.41
CA MET A 816 13.72 26.54 14.42
C MET A 816 14.67 26.01 13.35
N ALA A 817 14.76 24.70 13.15
CA ALA A 817 15.61 24.11 12.11
C ALA A 817 15.15 24.50 10.69
N LEU A 818 13.83 24.56 10.43
CA LEU A 818 13.29 25.09 9.17
C LEU A 818 13.58 26.59 9.01
N GLY A 819 13.49 27.36 10.09
CA GLY A 819 13.83 28.78 10.09
C GLY A 819 15.28 29.05 9.73
N ILE A 820 16.21 28.31 10.35
CA ILE A 820 17.64 28.38 10.03
C ILE A 820 17.90 27.96 8.57
N LEU A 821 17.28 26.88 8.08
CA LEU A 821 17.38 26.47 6.67
C LEU A 821 16.83 27.52 5.68
N SER A 822 15.79 28.27 6.07
CA SER A 822 15.29 29.40 5.28
C SER A 822 16.32 30.53 5.24
N GLU A 823 16.94 30.84 6.37
CA GLU A 823 17.95 31.91 6.47
C GLU A 823 19.30 31.58 5.80
N LEU A 824 19.69 30.32 5.77
CA LEU A 824 20.85 29.89 5.00
C LEU A 824 20.63 30.05 3.48
N GLN A 825 19.40 29.87 3.00
CA GLN A 825 19.03 30.12 1.60
C GLN A 825 18.85 31.63 1.33
N SER A 826 18.23 32.40 2.25
CA SER A 826 17.99 33.84 2.06
C SER A 826 19.30 34.65 2.01
N LYS A 827 20.26 34.30 2.88
CA LYS A 827 21.61 34.89 2.91
C LYS A 827 22.57 34.33 1.86
N GLY A 828 22.14 33.36 1.04
CA GLY A 828 22.98 32.72 0.01
C GLY A 828 24.15 31.90 0.55
N LYS A 829 24.11 31.47 1.83
CA LYS A 829 25.12 30.58 2.44
C LYS A 829 25.04 29.16 1.87
N ILE A 830 23.86 28.74 1.43
CA ILE A 830 23.64 27.52 0.64
C ILE A 830 22.77 27.87 -0.58
N PRO A 831 22.91 27.16 -1.72
CA PRO A 831 21.97 27.27 -2.82
C PRO A 831 20.57 26.78 -2.40
N PRO A 832 19.50 27.10 -3.16
CA PRO A 832 18.17 26.56 -2.92
C PRO A 832 18.20 25.04 -2.82
N LEU A 833 17.52 24.45 -1.82
CA LEU A 833 17.58 23.00 -1.57
C LEU A 833 17.13 22.15 -2.78
N THR A 834 16.32 22.72 -3.69
CA THR A 834 15.89 22.12 -4.95
C THR A 834 16.98 22.02 -6.03
N GLU A 835 18.06 22.78 -5.90
CA GLU A 835 19.21 22.77 -6.81
C GLU A 835 20.32 21.82 -6.30
N MET A 836 20.26 21.45 -5.01
CA MET A 836 21.12 20.44 -4.40
C MET A 836 20.64 19.02 -4.77
N ARG A 837 21.58 18.07 -4.90
CA ARG A 837 21.23 16.66 -5.05
C ARG A 837 20.63 16.15 -3.73
N HIS A 838 19.43 15.58 -3.79
CA HIS A 838 18.77 14.99 -2.62
C HIS A 838 19.69 13.98 -1.92
N ASN A 839 19.83 14.11 -0.60
CA ASN A 839 20.76 13.34 0.23
C ASN A 839 22.26 13.40 -0.19
N SER A 840 22.72 14.48 -0.86
CA SER A 840 24.17 14.76 -1.01
C SER A 840 24.81 15.15 0.33
N GLY A 841 26.14 15.11 0.40
CA GLY A 841 26.88 15.49 1.61
C GLY A 841 26.60 16.92 2.06
N GLU A 842 26.51 17.86 1.11
CA GLU A 842 26.25 19.28 1.33
C GLU A 842 24.81 19.52 1.81
N TYR A 843 23.84 18.83 1.18
CA TYR A 843 22.43 18.89 1.55
C TYR A 843 22.20 18.34 2.96
N LEU A 844 22.81 17.19 3.27
CA LEU A 844 22.74 16.59 4.60
C LEU A 844 23.46 17.46 5.64
N HIS A 845 24.63 18.04 5.32
CA HIS A 845 25.38 18.96 6.17
C HIS A 845 24.53 20.16 6.60
N ALA A 846 23.89 20.85 5.64
CA ALA A 846 22.99 21.97 5.93
C ALA A 846 21.86 21.60 6.90
N ILE A 847 21.23 20.43 6.71
CA ILE A 847 20.17 19.91 7.60
C ILE A 847 20.74 19.51 8.98
N ILE A 848 21.91 18.87 9.03
CA ILE A 848 22.58 18.45 10.27
C ILE A 848 22.89 19.66 11.15
N GLU A 849 23.56 20.68 10.62
CA GLU A 849 23.94 21.86 11.40
C GLU A 849 22.70 22.65 11.85
N SER A 850 21.69 22.80 10.98
CA SER A 850 20.44 23.49 11.33
C SER A 850 19.67 22.77 12.44
N LEU A 851 19.61 21.43 12.41
CA LEU A 851 19.05 20.61 13.48
C LEU A 851 19.89 20.69 14.76
N ARG A 852 21.23 20.66 14.66
CA ARG A 852 22.14 20.73 15.82
C ARG A 852 22.02 22.08 16.54
N LEU A 853 21.97 23.18 15.80
CA LEU A 853 21.72 24.53 16.33
C LEU A 853 20.34 24.62 17.01
N ALA A 854 19.30 24.08 16.39
CA ALA A 854 17.95 24.07 16.98
C ALA A 854 17.86 23.21 18.26
N PHE A 855 18.49 22.03 18.29
CA PHE A 855 18.55 21.20 19.51
C PHE A 855 19.29 21.90 20.65
N ALA A 856 20.42 22.55 20.35
CA ALA A 856 21.22 23.28 21.32
C ALA A 856 20.42 24.36 22.08
N ASP A 857 19.57 25.12 21.38
CA ASP A 857 18.73 26.13 22.04
C ASP A 857 17.53 25.46 22.74
N THR A 858 16.82 24.59 22.04
CA THR A 858 15.56 24.02 22.56
C THR A 858 15.73 23.09 23.75
N ARG A 859 16.82 22.32 23.85
CA ARG A 859 17.08 21.47 25.03
C ARG A 859 17.44 22.28 26.29
N TYR A 860 17.86 23.52 26.15
CA TYR A 860 18.04 24.45 27.26
C TYR A 860 16.74 25.19 27.61
N TYR A 861 16.08 25.80 26.62
CA TYR A 861 14.94 26.70 26.85
C TYR A 861 13.58 26.00 27.00
N VAL A 862 13.33 24.85 26.36
CA VAL A 862 12.00 24.21 26.42
C VAL A 862 11.78 23.57 27.79
N SER A 863 10.75 24.06 28.47
CA SER A 863 10.30 23.67 29.81
C SER A 863 8.77 23.86 29.88
N ASP A 864 8.16 23.52 31.01
CA ASP A 864 6.77 23.91 31.32
C ASP A 864 6.60 25.44 31.34
N PRO A 865 5.79 26.04 30.43
CA PRO A 865 5.55 27.48 30.40
C PRO A 865 4.69 27.97 31.57
N GLU A 866 4.01 27.07 32.31
CA GLU A 866 3.28 27.43 33.54
C GLU A 866 4.23 27.73 34.72
N VAL A 867 5.52 27.34 34.61
CA VAL A 867 6.52 27.44 35.70
C VAL A 867 7.74 28.28 35.32
N VAL A 868 8.14 28.31 34.04
CA VAL A 868 9.31 29.06 33.56
C VAL A 868 8.98 29.74 32.25
N HIS A 869 9.36 31.01 32.09
CA HIS A 869 9.19 31.73 30.83
C HIS A 869 10.06 31.09 29.73
N VAL A 870 9.42 30.63 28.64
CA VAL A 870 10.09 30.12 27.44
C VAL A 870 9.93 31.17 26.33
N PRO A 871 11.02 31.75 25.78
CA PRO A 871 10.96 32.87 24.84
C PRO A 871 10.67 32.41 23.40
N VAL A 872 9.51 31.76 23.19
CA VAL A 872 9.12 31.13 21.92
C VAL A 872 9.14 32.11 20.74
N GLU A 873 8.61 33.31 20.93
CA GLU A 873 8.55 34.34 19.88
C GLU A 873 9.94 34.87 19.50
N GLU A 874 10.88 34.96 20.45
CA GLU A 874 12.26 35.33 20.17
C GLU A 874 12.98 34.22 19.41
N LEU A 875 12.86 32.96 19.87
CA LEU A 875 13.50 31.79 19.27
C LEU A 875 13.03 31.49 17.83
N LEU A 876 11.81 31.91 17.48
CA LEU A 876 11.26 31.84 16.11
C LEU A 876 11.34 33.17 15.34
N SER A 877 11.94 34.22 15.90
CA SER A 877 12.10 35.49 15.21
C SER A 877 13.12 35.39 14.08
N GLU A 878 12.84 36.05 12.95
CA GLU A 878 13.74 36.16 11.81
C GLU A 878 15.15 36.60 12.24
N HIS A 879 15.25 37.62 13.09
CA HIS A 879 16.52 38.12 13.66
C HIS A 879 17.30 37.04 14.45
N TYR A 880 16.64 36.24 15.29
CA TYR A 880 17.32 35.18 16.04
C TYR A 880 17.77 34.05 15.12
N LEU A 881 16.89 33.58 14.23
CA LEU A 881 17.18 32.52 13.26
C LEU A 881 18.33 32.93 12.31
N ALA A 882 18.32 34.18 11.84
CA ALA A 882 19.36 34.80 11.04
C ALA A 882 20.73 34.80 11.75
N LYS A 883 20.74 35.09 13.06
CA LYS A 883 21.93 35.06 13.92
C LYS A 883 22.42 33.63 14.20
N ARG A 884 21.53 32.63 14.26
CA ARG A 884 21.94 31.22 14.36
C ARG A 884 22.48 30.68 13.04
N ALA A 885 21.89 31.09 11.91
CA ALA A 885 22.41 30.81 10.56
C ALA A 885 23.81 31.41 10.30
N GLU A 886 24.24 32.44 11.05
CA GLU A 886 25.62 32.95 10.98
C GLU A 886 26.66 31.94 11.50
N VAL A 887 26.29 31.02 12.40
CA VAL A 887 27.17 29.96 12.95
C VAL A 887 27.43 28.80 11.98
N PHE A 888 26.64 28.68 10.91
CA PHE A 888 26.85 27.66 9.87
C PHE A 888 28.08 27.95 9.02
N ASP A 889 28.97 26.97 8.92
CA ASP A 889 30.14 26.96 8.01
C ASP A 889 29.91 25.90 6.92
N PRO A 890 29.87 26.24 5.62
CA PRO A 890 29.63 25.28 4.55
C PRO A 890 30.80 24.28 4.35
N GLU A 891 31.99 24.57 4.87
CA GLU A 891 33.19 23.73 4.72
C GLU A 891 33.48 22.90 5.99
N LYS A 892 32.74 23.09 7.08
CA LYS A 892 33.02 22.42 8.37
C LYS A 892 31.81 22.29 9.30
N ALA A 893 31.72 21.17 10.02
CA ALA A 893 30.76 20.97 11.10
C ALA A 893 31.05 21.93 12.29
N SER A 894 30.03 22.69 12.72
CA SER A 894 30.19 23.72 13.74
C SER A 894 30.19 23.16 15.17
N TYR A 895 31.12 23.63 15.99
CA TYR A 895 31.18 23.36 17.43
C TYR A 895 30.14 24.23 18.17
N ILE A 896 29.48 23.67 19.20
CA ILE A 896 28.40 24.36 19.93
C ILE A 896 28.53 24.08 21.43
N GLU A 897 28.66 25.14 22.23
CA GLU A 897 28.98 25.05 23.67
C GLU A 897 27.86 24.53 24.60
N LYS A 898 26.60 24.46 24.13
CA LYS A 898 25.42 24.26 25.00
C LYS A 898 24.34 23.39 24.37
N GLY A 899 23.59 22.68 25.22
CA GLY A 899 22.30 22.06 24.90
C GLY A 899 22.34 20.72 24.17
N SER A 900 23.42 19.96 24.27
CA SER A 900 23.60 18.74 23.48
C SER A 900 22.53 17.65 23.75
N PRO A 901 22.08 16.94 22.71
CA PRO A 901 21.46 15.61 22.77
C PRO A 901 22.07 14.60 23.76
N SER A 902 21.57 14.67 25.00
CA SER A 902 21.63 13.62 26.01
C SER A 902 20.65 12.47 25.73
N ILE A 903 20.87 11.34 26.40
CA ILE A 903 20.41 10.01 25.98
C ILE A 903 18.91 9.78 26.22
N GLY A 904 18.18 9.55 25.14
CA GLY A 904 17.15 8.50 25.10
C GLY A 904 15.69 8.96 25.08
N SER A 905 14.99 8.54 24.05
CA SER A 905 13.55 8.26 24.02
C SER A 905 13.32 7.57 22.69
N ASP A 906 12.67 6.41 22.71
CA ASP A 906 11.81 6.09 21.58
C ASP A 906 10.42 6.66 21.85
N THR A 907 9.70 6.89 20.78
CA THR A 907 8.32 7.36 20.76
C THR A 907 7.71 6.71 19.54
N VAL A 908 6.45 6.27 19.60
CA VAL A 908 5.66 5.80 18.49
C VAL A 908 4.64 6.85 18.07
N TYR A 909 4.59 7.09 16.76
CA TYR A 909 3.70 8.03 16.10
C TYR A 909 2.80 7.21 15.18
N PHE A 910 1.50 7.44 15.32
CA PHE A 910 0.50 7.04 14.35
C PHE A 910 -0.09 8.31 13.72
N SER A 911 -0.82 8.19 12.61
CA SER A 911 -1.57 9.31 12.08
C SER A 911 -2.95 8.83 11.68
N VAL A 912 -3.97 9.45 12.25
CA VAL A 912 -5.38 9.09 12.00
C VAL A 912 -6.07 10.31 11.47
N VAL A 913 -5.91 10.47 10.16
CA VAL A 913 -6.47 11.56 9.40
C VAL A 913 -7.73 11.04 8.73
N ASP A 914 -8.84 11.17 9.44
CA ASP A 914 -9.99 11.85 8.82
C ASP A 914 -9.59 13.32 8.57
N ASP A 915 -10.50 14.20 8.16
CA ASP A 915 -10.20 15.61 7.92
C ASP A 915 -9.49 16.39 9.10
N TYR A 916 -9.25 15.82 10.31
CA TYR A 916 -8.75 16.54 11.51
C TYR A 916 -7.50 16.04 12.38
N GLY A 917 -7.05 14.75 12.47
CA GLY A 917 -5.67 14.18 12.86
C GLY A 917 -4.93 14.20 14.27
N ASN A 918 -4.54 13.07 14.96
CA ASN A 918 -3.75 13.01 16.29
C ASN A 918 -2.92 11.70 16.69
N ALA A 919 -1.92 11.70 17.67
CA ALA A 919 -1.15 10.50 18.26
C ALA A 919 -0.14 10.64 19.51
N CYS A 920 0.35 9.54 20.21
CA CYS A 920 1.39 9.53 21.33
C CYS A 920 2.10 8.16 21.81
N SER A 921 3.02 8.10 22.86
CA SER A 921 3.95 6.94 23.27
C SER A 921 4.67 6.87 24.70
N PHE A 922 5.25 5.69 25.13
CA PHE A 922 5.44 5.14 26.53
C PHE A 922 6.74 4.38 27.00
N ILE A 923 6.76 3.84 28.27
CA ILE A 923 7.68 2.80 28.88
C ILE A 923 6.90 1.71 29.70
N ALA A 924 7.55 0.85 30.52
CA ALA A 924 7.01 -0.32 31.22
C ALA A 924 7.10 -0.37 32.79
N ALA A 925 6.00 -0.06 33.51
CA ALA A 925 5.72 -0.53 34.89
C ALA A 925 4.21 -0.71 35.12
N VAL A 926 3.73 -1.86 35.62
CA VAL A 926 2.31 -2.28 35.45
C VAL A 926 1.48 -2.23 36.76
N PRO A 927 0.44 -1.36 36.86
CA PRO A 927 -0.44 -1.33 38.02
C PRO A 927 -1.31 -2.58 38.15
N LYS A 928 -1.64 -2.92 39.40
CA LYS A 928 -2.41 -4.11 39.79
C LYS A 928 -3.77 -4.20 39.09
N ASP A 929 -3.99 -5.31 38.41
CA ASP A 929 -5.22 -5.64 37.67
C ASP A 929 -5.65 -4.57 36.63
N CYS A 930 -4.71 -3.75 36.13
CA CYS A 930 -4.98 -2.69 35.16
C CYS A 930 -4.55 -3.01 33.73
N GLY A 931 -3.53 -3.85 33.53
CA GLY A 931 -3.12 -4.37 32.21
C GLY A 931 -2.46 -3.36 31.26
N PHE A 932 -2.00 -2.21 31.75
CA PHE A 932 -1.20 -1.23 31.01
C PHE A 932 0.07 -0.87 31.79
N SER A 933 1.01 -0.21 31.13
CA SER A 933 2.22 0.32 31.77
C SER A 933 2.20 1.83 32.01
N LEU A 934 2.91 2.25 33.06
CA LEU A 934 3.19 3.64 33.39
C LEU A 934 4.40 4.18 32.59
N GLN A 935 4.35 5.46 32.22
CA GLN A 935 5.44 6.19 31.54
C GLN A 935 6.59 6.61 32.46
N CYS A 936 7.80 6.82 31.92
CA CYS A 936 8.95 7.46 32.59
C CYS A 936 9.16 8.92 32.16
N ARG A 937 8.08 9.66 31.89
CA ARG A 937 8.19 10.98 31.25
C ARG A 937 8.99 12.01 32.08
N GLY A 938 9.05 11.85 33.40
CA GLY A 938 9.93 12.61 34.30
C GLY A 938 11.43 12.44 34.04
N SER A 939 11.88 11.42 33.29
CA SER A 939 13.25 11.34 32.75
C SER A 939 13.59 12.51 31.82
N GLY A 940 12.58 13.19 31.26
CA GLY A 940 12.76 14.44 30.53
C GLY A 940 13.23 15.61 31.39
N PHE A 941 13.19 15.54 32.73
CA PHE A 941 13.76 16.59 33.59
C PHE A 941 15.29 16.56 33.63
N VAL A 942 15.87 17.73 33.89
CA VAL A 942 17.29 17.92 34.21
C VAL A 942 17.49 17.97 35.73
N LEU A 943 18.59 17.40 36.22
CA LEU A 943 18.96 17.34 37.65
C LEU A 943 20.04 18.35 38.06
N GLN A 944 20.44 19.22 37.13
CA GLN A 944 21.18 20.44 37.41
C GLN A 944 20.25 21.51 37.99
N GLU A 945 20.70 22.15 39.06
CA GLU A 945 19.99 23.22 39.75
C GLU A 945 20.08 24.53 38.95
N GLY A 946 19.01 25.33 38.91
CA GLY A 946 18.93 26.54 38.09
C GLY A 946 18.69 26.33 36.59
N HIS A 947 18.71 25.08 36.08
CA HIS A 947 18.34 24.79 34.69
C HIS A 947 16.84 25.08 34.45
N PRO A 948 16.41 25.68 33.32
CA PRO A 948 14.99 25.96 33.06
C PRO A 948 14.10 24.72 33.21
N ASN A 949 14.49 23.61 32.58
CA ASN A 949 13.85 22.30 32.70
C ASN A 949 14.33 21.46 33.93
N CYS A 950 14.72 22.10 35.04
CA CYS A 950 15.01 21.39 36.30
C CYS A 950 13.74 20.72 36.87
N VAL A 951 13.87 19.57 37.53
CA VAL A 951 12.76 18.89 38.23
C VAL A 951 12.22 19.73 39.39
N ALA A 952 10.90 19.88 39.43
CA ALA A 952 10.18 20.58 40.49
C ALA A 952 8.81 19.93 40.74
N PRO A 953 8.17 20.18 41.90
CA PRO A 953 6.77 19.85 42.16
C PRO A 953 5.80 20.35 41.09
N SER A 954 4.78 19.55 40.78
CA SER A 954 3.61 19.94 39.97
C SER A 954 3.94 20.60 38.61
N LYS A 955 5.08 20.22 38.03
CA LYS A 955 5.65 20.77 36.79
C LYS A 955 5.66 19.71 35.70
N ARG A 956 5.49 20.09 34.43
CA ARG A 956 5.71 19.19 33.29
C ARG A 956 7.19 19.12 32.89
N PRO A 957 7.75 17.93 32.61
CA PRO A 957 9.08 17.81 32.02
C PRO A 957 9.06 18.14 30.52
N TYR A 958 10.24 18.40 29.95
CA TYR A 958 10.46 18.42 28.50
C TYR A 958 9.86 17.17 27.83
N HIS A 959 9.04 17.38 26.81
CA HIS A 959 8.26 16.33 26.17
C HIS A 959 8.71 16.11 24.72
N THR A 960 9.17 14.89 24.43
CA THR A 960 9.66 14.55 23.10
C THR A 960 8.56 14.42 22.05
N ILE A 961 7.29 14.26 22.45
CA ILE A 961 6.25 13.83 21.51
C ILE A 961 5.58 15.03 20.85
N ILE A 962 5.59 15.01 19.52
CA ILE A 962 5.15 16.13 18.67
C ILE A 962 4.30 15.63 17.48
N PRO A 963 3.03 16.03 17.36
CA PRO A 963 2.27 15.93 16.12
C PRO A 963 2.53 17.18 15.24
N SER A 964 2.44 17.04 13.91
CA SER A 964 2.67 18.16 12.98
C SER A 964 1.54 18.35 11.98
N LEU A 965 1.20 19.62 11.72
CA LEU A 965 0.24 20.03 10.70
C LEU A 965 0.86 21.07 9.77
N VAL A 966 0.42 21.08 8.51
CA VAL A 966 0.91 22.03 7.51
C VAL A 966 -0.27 22.63 6.74
N THR A 967 -0.40 23.96 6.78
CA THR A 967 -1.45 24.69 6.05
C THR A 967 -0.87 25.51 4.90
N LYS A 968 -1.55 25.52 3.75
CA LYS A 968 -1.14 26.26 2.55
C LYS A 968 -2.32 27.06 1.98
N HIS A 969 -2.24 28.39 2.06
CA HIS A 969 -3.36 29.33 1.83
C HIS A 969 -4.57 29.07 2.76
N ASP A 970 -4.30 28.91 4.06
CA ASP A 970 -5.30 28.65 5.11
C ASP A 970 -6.20 27.42 4.86
N GLU A 971 -5.71 26.46 4.06
CA GLU A 971 -6.27 25.12 3.91
C GLU A 971 -5.25 24.09 4.43
N LEU A 972 -5.70 23.06 5.13
CA LEU A 972 -4.87 21.91 5.48
C LEU A 972 -4.27 21.28 4.21
N TRP A 973 -2.95 21.17 4.18
CA TRP A 973 -2.20 20.55 3.07
C TRP A 973 -1.59 19.21 3.48
N VAL A 974 -1.02 19.10 4.68
CA VAL A 974 -0.45 17.85 5.21
C VAL A 974 -0.75 17.73 6.71
N CYS A 975 -1.15 16.54 7.16
CA CYS A 975 -0.99 16.11 8.55
C CYS A 975 0.02 14.96 8.57
N PHE A 976 1.04 15.06 9.44
CA PHE A 976 2.13 14.10 9.47
C PHE A 976 2.91 14.11 10.79
N GLY A 977 3.85 13.17 10.87
CA GLY A 977 4.85 13.08 11.92
C GLY A 977 5.75 11.89 11.66
N VAL A 978 6.86 11.81 12.40
CA VAL A 978 7.85 10.73 12.30
C VAL A 978 8.31 10.35 13.69
N MET A 979 8.03 9.12 14.13
CA MET A 979 8.29 8.69 15.50
C MET A 979 9.78 8.74 15.93
N GLY A 980 10.06 8.60 17.24
CA GLY A 980 11.38 8.16 17.73
C GLY A 980 12.10 9.11 18.70
N GLY A 981 11.37 9.75 19.62
CA GLY A 981 11.95 10.66 20.62
C GLY A 981 12.65 11.85 19.97
N ASP A 982 13.95 12.00 20.20
CA ASP A 982 14.81 12.99 19.53
C ASP A 982 14.80 12.88 17.99
N MET A 983 14.39 11.74 17.42
CA MET A 983 14.24 11.61 15.97
C MET A 983 13.06 12.44 15.42
N GLN A 984 12.06 12.79 16.25
CA GLN A 984 10.84 13.44 15.75
C GLN A 984 11.10 14.77 15.02
N PRO A 985 11.78 15.79 15.59
CA PRO A 985 12.06 17.04 14.87
C PRO A 985 12.85 16.81 13.59
N GLN A 986 13.78 15.84 13.62
CA GLN A 986 14.66 15.49 12.52
C GLN A 986 13.89 14.85 11.36
N GLY A 987 12.97 13.94 11.69
CA GLY A 987 12.06 13.32 10.73
C GLY A 987 10.99 14.28 10.22
N HIS A 988 10.51 15.21 11.06
CA HIS A 988 9.57 16.27 10.65
C HIS A 988 10.21 17.16 9.59
N VAL A 989 11.43 17.67 9.84
CA VAL A 989 12.20 18.44 8.85
C VAL A 989 12.43 17.64 7.57
N GLN A 990 12.98 16.42 7.67
CA GLN A 990 13.29 15.61 6.49
C GLN A 990 12.04 15.28 5.64
N VAL A 991 10.94 14.84 6.26
CA VAL A 991 9.71 14.49 5.53
C VAL A 991 9.01 15.73 4.98
N PHE A 992 9.01 16.86 5.69
CA PHE A 992 8.46 18.12 5.18
C PHE A 992 9.22 18.62 3.94
N LEU A 993 10.55 18.63 3.98
CA LEU A 993 11.39 19.03 2.83
C LEU A 993 11.21 18.08 1.64
N ASN A 994 11.13 16.77 1.89
CA ASN A 994 10.80 15.77 0.86
C ASN A 994 9.45 16.06 0.16
N LEU A 995 8.41 16.45 0.92
CA LEU A 995 7.08 16.77 0.41
C LEU A 995 7.02 18.13 -0.30
N LEU A 996 7.77 19.13 0.16
CA LEU A 996 7.66 20.52 -0.31
C LEU A 996 8.69 20.90 -1.38
N GLU A 997 9.99 20.67 -1.13
CA GLU A 997 11.08 21.05 -2.04
C GLU A 997 11.16 20.05 -3.20
N PHE A 998 11.26 18.76 -2.88
CA PHE A 998 11.45 17.69 -3.86
C PHE A 998 10.14 17.16 -4.45
N GLY A 999 8.99 17.62 -3.93
CA GLY A 999 7.66 17.30 -4.46
C GLY A 999 7.31 15.81 -4.40
N PHE A 1000 7.90 15.06 -3.46
CA PHE A 1000 7.65 13.62 -3.33
C PHE A 1000 6.21 13.36 -2.88
N SER A 1001 5.63 12.25 -3.36
CA SER A 1001 4.34 11.77 -2.83
C SER A 1001 4.51 11.26 -1.38
N PRO A 1002 3.45 11.25 -0.54
CA PRO A 1002 3.49 10.80 0.86
C PRO A 1002 4.30 9.53 1.13
N GLN A 1003 4.12 8.48 0.32
CA GLN A 1003 4.88 7.24 0.48
C GLN A 1003 6.38 7.44 0.18
N ILE A 1004 6.74 8.05 -0.96
CA ILE A 1004 8.14 8.31 -1.33
C ILE A 1004 8.84 9.22 -0.30
N ALA A 1005 8.14 10.20 0.26
CA ALA A 1005 8.68 11.07 1.30
C ALA A 1005 9.02 10.33 2.61
N LEU A 1006 8.32 9.23 2.89
CA LEU A 1006 8.58 8.32 4.01
C LEU A 1006 9.62 7.25 3.66
N ASP A 1007 9.56 6.68 2.45
CA ASP A 1007 10.48 5.66 1.96
C ASP A 1007 11.92 6.20 1.85
N ALA A 1008 12.06 7.51 1.61
CA ALA A 1008 13.33 8.22 1.52
C ALA A 1008 14.31 7.84 2.65
N PRO A 1009 15.61 7.64 2.35
CA PRO A 1009 16.62 7.39 3.36
C PRO A 1009 16.78 8.58 4.30
N ARG A 1010 16.96 8.32 5.60
CA ARG A 1010 17.06 9.34 6.65
C ARG A 1010 18.43 9.37 7.33
N ILE A 1011 18.68 10.52 7.94
CA ILE A 1011 19.72 10.74 8.93
C ILE A 1011 19.12 10.88 10.34
N ARG A 1012 19.93 10.62 11.36
CA ARG A 1012 19.64 10.93 12.77
C ARG A 1012 20.90 11.40 13.49
N LEU A 1013 20.83 12.58 14.11
CA LEU A 1013 21.73 13.00 15.17
C LEU A 1013 21.45 12.16 16.42
N ALA A 1014 22.49 11.50 16.91
CA ALA A 1014 22.50 10.69 18.11
C ALA A 1014 23.60 11.20 19.07
N PRO A 1015 23.50 10.89 20.38
CA PRO A 1015 24.59 11.12 21.33
C PRO A 1015 25.85 10.35 20.89
N GLY A 1016 27.04 10.89 21.21
CA GLY A 1016 28.29 10.15 21.12
C GLY A 1016 28.39 9.06 22.19
N ASN A 1017 29.16 7.99 21.90
CA ASN A 1017 29.41 6.92 22.86
C ASN A 1017 30.59 7.20 23.82
N ASP A 1018 31.39 8.23 23.53
CA ASP A 1018 32.66 8.49 24.22
C ASP A 1018 32.45 9.33 25.49
N LYS A 1019 32.67 8.71 26.66
CA LYS A 1019 32.64 9.38 27.98
C LYS A 1019 33.71 10.48 28.16
N ALA A 1020 34.55 10.71 27.16
CA ALA A 1020 35.57 11.75 27.15
C ALA A 1020 35.08 13.08 26.51
N ASP A 1021 33.96 13.05 25.76
CA ASP A 1021 33.44 14.21 25.04
C ASP A 1021 31.90 14.19 25.02
N GLU A 1022 31.30 14.63 26.13
CA GLU A 1022 29.85 14.68 26.36
C GLU A 1022 29.10 15.63 25.39
N GLN A 1023 29.83 16.45 24.61
CA GLN A 1023 29.25 17.40 23.67
C GLN A 1023 29.20 16.84 22.23
N SER A 1024 29.83 15.70 21.99
CA SER A 1024 30.10 15.19 20.64
C SER A 1024 28.97 14.33 20.06
N TYR A 1025 28.54 14.65 18.84
CA TYR A 1025 27.48 13.92 18.14
C TYR A 1025 27.98 12.69 17.36
N CYS A 1026 27.07 11.78 17.08
CA CYS A 1026 27.17 10.85 15.96
C CYS A 1026 26.06 11.14 14.94
N VAL A 1027 26.42 11.19 13.65
CA VAL A 1027 25.46 11.27 12.55
C VAL A 1027 25.18 9.84 12.09
N CYS A 1028 24.09 9.26 12.59
CA CYS A 1028 23.60 8.00 12.08
C CYS A 1028 22.96 8.20 10.70
N VAL A 1029 23.26 7.31 9.76
CA VAL A 1029 22.73 7.34 8.38
C VAL A 1029 22.22 5.95 8.00
N GLU A 1030 21.12 5.88 7.24
CA GLU A 1030 20.64 4.59 6.73
C GLU A 1030 21.53 4.03 5.62
N GLU A 1031 21.62 2.70 5.53
CA GLU A 1031 22.34 1.92 4.50
C GLU A 1031 21.99 2.23 3.03
N SER A 1032 20.97 3.05 2.79
CA SER A 1032 20.51 3.52 1.49
C SER A 1032 20.82 5.00 1.20
N ILE A 1033 21.68 5.64 2.03
CA ILE A 1033 22.36 6.90 1.69
C ILE A 1033 23.69 6.55 0.99
N ASP A 1034 24.05 7.28 -0.06
CA ASP A 1034 25.26 7.03 -0.84
C ASP A 1034 26.52 7.19 0.02
N GLU A 1035 27.48 6.27 -0.13
CA GLU A 1035 28.77 6.34 0.59
C GLU A 1035 29.61 7.56 0.16
N GLU A 1036 29.32 8.16 -0.99
CA GLU A 1036 29.83 9.49 -1.40
C GLU A 1036 29.37 10.57 -0.38
N ALA A 1037 28.07 10.65 -0.09
CA ALA A 1037 27.53 11.60 0.88
C ALA A 1037 27.99 11.27 2.32
N GLY A 1038 28.06 9.98 2.67
CA GLY A 1038 28.64 9.53 3.93
C GLY A 1038 30.11 9.94 4.11
N SER A 1039 30.92 9.82 3.05
CA SER A 1039 32.33 10.23 3.04
C SER A 1039 32.47 11.74 3.07
N LYS A 1040 31.67 12.48 2.30
CA LYS A 1040 31.68 13.94 2.30
C LYS A 1040 31.34 14.53 3.66
N LEU A 1041 30.39 13.93 4.37
CA LEU A 1041 30.11 14.29 5.76
C LEU A 1041 31.31 14.03 6.69
N ARG A 1042 32.08 12.95 6.50
CA ARG A 1042 33.31 12.72 7.28
C ARG A 1042 34.41 13.75 6.97
N GLU A 1043 34.58 14.16 5.71
CA GLU A 1043 35.49 15.26 5.32
C GLU A 1043 35.15 16.57 6.04
N LEU A 1044 33.86 16.91 6.08
CA LEU A 1044 33.34 18.09 6.78
C LEU A 1044 33.42 17.97 8.33
N GLY A 1045 33.94 16.86 8.87
CA GLY A 1045 34.15 16.65 10.30
C GLY A 1045 33.02 15.94 11.05
N HIS A 1046 31.98 15.45 10.36
CA HIS A 1046 30.89 14.70 11.00
C HIS A 1046 31.30 13.25 11.31
N ARG A 1047 31.02 12.77 12.52
CA ARG A 1047 31.25 11.36 12.91
C ARG A 1047 30.09 10.48 12.42
N VAL A 1048 30.18 10.02 11.18
CA VAL A 1048 29.12 9.24 10.49
C VAL A 1048 29.14 7.75 10.86
N LYS A 1049 28.02 7.20 11.34
CA LYS A 1049 27.78 5.74 11.49
C LYS A 1049 26.69 5.27 10.53
N VAL A 1050 26.99 4.30 9.67
CA VAL A 1050 25.98 3.63 8.84
C VAL A 1050 25.21 2.61 9.68
N ILE A 1051 23.88 2.57 9.50
CA ILE A 1051 22.95 1.75 10.26
C ILE A 1051 22.17 0.82 9.32
N THR A 1052 22.13 -0.47 9.66
CA THR A 1052 21.59 -1.54 8.82
C THR A 1052 20.51 -2.36 9.55
N GLY A 1053 19.71 -3.12 8.79
CA GLY A 1053 18.79 -4.11 9.35
C GLY A 1053 17.85 -3.57 10.44
N TRP A 1054 17.81 -4.24 11.60
CA TRP A 1054 16.88 -3.90 12.69
C TRP A 1054 17.20 -2.58 13.42
N GLU A 1055 18.46 -2.13 13.45
CA GLU A 1055 18.82 -0.84 14.08
C GLU A 1055 18.13 0.34 13.38
N ARG A 1056 17.69 0.17 12.12
CA ARG A 1056 16.96 1.19 11.35
C ARG A 1056 15.64 1.66 11.98
N ALA A 1057 15.12 0.95 12.99
CA ALA A 1057 14.03 1.46 13.83
C ALA A 1057 14.36 2.84 14.44
N MET A 1058 15.64 3.15 14.66
CA MET A 1058 16.10 4.42 15.25
C MET A 1058 15.86 5.65 14.36
N PHE A 1059 15.58 5.51 13.07
CA PHE A 1059 15.18 6.60 12.16
C PHE A 1059 13.67 6.86 12.15
N GLY A 1060 12.96 6.24 13.09
CA GLY A 1060 11.55 6.44 13.26
C GLY A 1060 10.68 5.76 12.21
N ARG A 1061 9.38 6.00 12.36
CA ARG A 1061 8.29 5.45 11.58
C ARG A 1061 7.34 6.61 11.35
N GLY A 1062 7.23 7.07 10.12
CA GLY A 1062 6.34 8.17 9.78
C GLY A 1062 4.99 7.71 9.23
N GLN A 1063 4.02 8.59 9.35
CA GLN A 1063 2.71 8.46 8.72
C GLN A 1063 2.37 9.84 8.14
N VAL A 1064 1.92 9.89 6.90
CA VAL A 1064 1.62 11.16 6.19
C VAL A 1064 0.28 11.03 5.50
N VAL A 1065 -0.58 12.03 5.68
CA VAL A 1065 -1.77 12.24 4.85
C VAL A 1065 -1.78 13.67 4.30
N GLN A 1066 -1.93 13.79 3.00
CA GLN A 1066 -1.76 15.01 2.23
C GLN A 1066 -3.01 15.30 1.38
N LEU A 1067 -3.47 16.55 1.38
CA LEU A 1067 -4.50 17.04 0.49
C LEU A 1067 -3.89 17.33 -0.89
N ILE A 1068 -4.27 16.55 -1.89
CA ILE A 1068 -3.91 16.81 -3.29
C ILE A 1068 -5.14 17.25 -4.09
N LYS A 1069 -4.93 18.08 -5.11
CA LYS A 1069 -5.97 18.49 -6.07
C LYS A 1069 -5.72 17.76 -7.39
N ASN A 1070 -6.73 17.07 -7.91
CA ASN A 1070 -6.60 16.28 -9.14
C ASN A 1070 -6.59 17.18 -10.39
N ARG A 1071 -6.42 16.60 -11.59
CA ARG A 1071 -6.36 17.36 -12.87
C ARG A 1071 -7.61 18.17 -13.25
N LYS A 1072 -8.72 18.05 -12.50
CA LYS A 1072 -9.93 18.87 -12.63
C LYS A 1072 -10.08 19.91 -11.52
N GLY A 1073 -9.27 19.83 -10.46
CA GLY A 1073 -9.41 20.62 -9.24
C GLY A 1073 -10.09 19.89 -8.08
N ASP A 1074 -10.62 18.67 -8.27
CA ASP A 1074 -11.29 17.93 -7.19
C ASP A 1074 -10.26 17.59 -6.08
N ARG A 1075 -10.64 17.80 -4.80
CA ARG A 1075 -9.85 17.40 -3.63
C ARG A 1075 -9.79 15.87 -3.52
N LEU A 1076 -8.63 15.34 -3.15
CA LEU A 1076 -8.39 13.94 -2.80
C LEU A 1076 -7.39 13.86 -1.65
N TRP A 1077 -7.60 12.95 -0.70
CA TRP A 1077 -6.59 12.57 0.27
C TRP A 1077 -5.62 11.55 -0.35
N ALA A 1078 -4.32 11.78 -0.18
CA ALA A 1078 -3.25 10.85 -0.52
C ALA A 1078 -2.46 10.53 0.76
N ALA A 1079 -2.17 9.26 1.00
CA ALA A 1079 -1.55 8.82 2.25
C ALA A 1079 -0.34 7.92 2.01
N GLY A 1080 0.55 7.83 3.00
CA GLY A 1080 1.70 6.94 3.04
C GLY A 1080 2.00 6.47 4.46
N SER A 1081 2.54 5.26 4.57
CA SER A 1081 2.91 4.61 5.84
C SER A 1081 4.33 4.06 5.73
N ASP A 1082 5.18 4.36 6.71
CA ASP A 1082 6.57 3.95 6.70
C ASP A 1082 6.76 2.43 6.74
N PHE A 1083 7.57 1.89 5.82
CA PHE A 1083 7.88 0.47 5.73
C PHE A 1083 8.73 -0.06 6.90
N ARG A 1084 9.32 0.86 7.70
CA ARG A 1084 10.05 0.57 8.94
C ARG A 1084 9.12 0.19 10.12
N GLY A 1085 7.80 0.19 9.90
CA GLY A 1085 6.76 -0.21 10.87
C GLY A 1085 5.79 -1.26 10.33
N ASP A 1086 5.07 -1.92 11.24
CA ASP A 1086 3.94 -2.83 10.92
C ASP A 1086 2.66 -2.05 10.56
N GLY A 1087 2.82 -1.01 9.73
CA GLY A 1087 1.84 0.03 9.41
C GLY A 1087 0.97 -0.24 8.17
N CYS A 1088 -0.04 0.60 7.99
CA CYS A 1088 -0.69 0.81 6.69
C CYS A 1088 -1.40 2.17 6.63
N ALA A 1089 -1.65 2.66 5.42
CA ALA A 1089 -2.63 3.72 5.19
C ALA A 1089 -3.93 3.11 4.63
N LEU A 1090 -5.08 3.49 5.20
CA LEU A 1090 -6.42 3.11 4.74
C LEU A 1090 -7.25 4.36 4.39
N GLY A 1091 -8.30 4.17 3.60
CA GLY A 1091 -9.27 5.20 3.25
C GLY A 1091 -10.65 4.60 2.98
N TRP A 1092 -11.67 5.46 2.92
CA TRP A 1092 -13.09 5.10 2.77
C TRP A 1092 -13.72 5.83 1.58
#